data_AF-A0A9J6QQD2-F1
#
_entry.id   AF-A0A9J6QQD2-F1
#
_cell.length_a   1.000
_cell.length_b   1.000
_cell.length_c   1.000
_cell.angle_alpha   90.00
_cell.angle_beta   90.00
_cell.angle_gamma   90.00
#
_symmetry.space_group_name_H-M   'P 1'
#
loop_
_entity.id
_entity.type
_entity.pdbx_description
1 polymer ?
#
loop_
_entity_poly.entity_id
_entity_poly.type
_entity_poly.pdbx_seq_one_letter_code
_entity_poly.pdbx_strand_id
1 'polypeptide(L)'
;MLKGIQPEKEEGSIRGGLLEVQNLFRTDESTPVTYTIWNESQDRYEPREYPDLYFTKLANDLAKRKDGEWDRWGLISAPFGKSSNLGEYMRAVLKPYIKSFGSNDCIQQGKLDYSDAVHRFKKQYKKVELMKQALQRISSARKIFMQKKEFLQNRKEKLRVLQEQQEQSAERLLKEIQEFAKQSKEAKELLKNYRTKYTDLQTQKSRQDEYKVELEKRIENIRQQILEAEGRRRIWDILLELIHRPTMLSRIIQEQYQALELAEQELQMEEIKENQLRQELKNQRNMCKAQELSISKMDDRKNKLSKKRQTCLRRVKQVELQTGACQKQIEEADNNYQEVIRKASECQTEQGMIVLNEDFFHLYDSKKEEESTIVQVANPWHTPAYNREREKLFYEALQLHKAFLLGSKACLWNFKNLLLLWNEQRDDDKKTVTFSHREREAAFSSLLNTVFLLTPVLSTTFASAGNMLASIREPGEIGCLIIDEAGQASPQMALGSLYRCRRAIVVGDPKQVEPVVTDELDLIKQIIQNRYTVYYQSKTHSVQEFADRLNTIGTIYADDGYETWVGCPLVVHRRCISPMFEISNALSYNNMMRQQTTLPNLEKEAGFCRESSGWINVSGSENNSAGKDHYVDTQGRKAWEFIRNAFQKSKGIPNLFVITPFTTVREGLRKMICSQPEYQKDKRFQEWADQCIGTVHTFQGKEADEVIFLLGCDKNALPAVRWVNANIVNVAVTRAKYRLYVIGDYTVWRQSPLFQKVKGILDSFALRSLHKIADNTELCQDEKQIERLFKQMPGPDSLTIDGELEDSLAAPFYKKLESIWKDQVLTSAQLKKFGLTWADLDQLSPIMKKRLNSSILLHEMFAALRKQYQIEELDASCAGILFCKTMESLLKEVLLGKLKAMFPNEGIFKKKLGDIKEEKATTGTFTYILNKEPCRLQLASRHVQLHNQVCDARWWKIYADDLEAFRKLRNICCHSQPLNWKKEEELIEVLFKRREFLKTLVGKVL
;
A
#
# COMPACT_ATOMS: atom_id res chain seq x y z
N MET A 1 -21.13 -20.16 3.18
CA MET A 1 -21.63 -19.50 4.41
C MET A 1 -21.44 -20.42 5.61
N LEU A 2 -22.16 -21.54 5.74
CA LEU A 2 -22.09 -22.43 6.92
C LEU A 2 -20.70 -23.04 7.25
N LYS A 3 -19.91 -23.45 6.25
CA LYS A 3 -18.55 -23.98 6.47
C LYS A 3 -17.56 -22.97 7.11
N GLY A 4 -17.88 -21.67 7.09
CA GLY A 4 -17.06 -20.62 7.68
C GLY A 4 -17.43 -20.28 9.13
N ILE A 5 -18.53 -20.83 9.65
CA ILE A 5 -18.99 -20.61 11.03
C ILE A 5 -18.40 -21.76 11.87
N GLN A 6 -17.46 -21.47 12.77
CA GLN A 6 -16.84 -22.45 13.68
C GLN A 6 -17.18 -22.11 15.14
N PRO A 7 -18.36 -22.51 15.66
CA PRO A 7 -18.81 -22.12 17.01
C PRO A 7 -17.93 -22.70 18.12
N GLU A 8 -17.23 -23.80 17.86
CA GLU A 8 -16.50 -24.58 18.88
C GLU A 8 -15.24 -23.88 19.40
N LYS A 9 -14.74 -22.85 18.71
CA LYS A 9 -13.51 -22.12 19.07
C LYS A 9 -13.75 -20.77 19.75
N GLU A 10 -15.01 -20.40 19.96
CA GLU A 10 -15.41 -19.06 20.39
C GLU A 10 -15.96 -19.04 21.82
N GLU A 11 -15.83 -17.89 22.49
CA GLU A 11 -16.37 -17.69 23.84
C GLU A 11 -17.91 -17.78 23.89
N GLY A 12 -18.46 -18.14 25.05
CA GLY A 12 -19.84 -18.63 25.19
C GLY A 12 -20.94 -17.77 24.54
N SER A 13 -20.88 -16.44 24.67
CA SER A 13 -21.87 -15.55 24.05
C SER A 13 -21.78 -15.56 22.52
N ILE A 14 -20.57 -15.37 21.98
CA ILE A 14 -20.28 -15.39 20.53
C ILE A 14 -20.68 -16.75 19.95
N ARG A 15 -20.33 -17.85 20.62
CA ARG A 15 -20.73 -19.21 20.25
C ARG A 15 -22.25 -19.36 20.16
N GLY A 16 -22.99 -18.86 21.16
CA GLY A 16 -24.45 -18.87 21.15
C GLY A 16 -25.03 -18.10 19.96
N GLY A 17 -24.47 -16.92 19.65
CA GLY A 17 -24.85 -16.13 18.49
C GLY A 17 -24.58 -16.82 17.14
N LEU A 18 -23.46 -17.53 17.02
CA LEU A 18 -23.13 -18.30 15.82
C LEU A 18 -24.08 -19.49 15.63
N LEU A 19 -24.46 -20.18 16.70
CA LEU A 19 -25.45 -21.26 16.66
C LEU A 19 -26.83 -20.74 16.25
N GLU A 20 -27.23 -19.56 16.74
CA GLU A 20 -28.49 -18.92 16.34
C GLU A 20 -28.55 -18.69 14.82
N VAL A 21 -27.49 -18.16 14.21
CA VAL A 21 -27.43 -17.97 12.75
C VAL A 21 -27.38 -19.30 12.03
N GLN A 22 -26.60 -20.26 12.53
CA GLN A 22 -26.48 -21.59 11.92
C GLN A 22 -27.84 -22.27 11.81
N ASN A 23 -28.67 -22.17 12.84
CA ASN A 23 -30.02 -22.76 12.87
C ASN A 23 -30.94 -22.15 11.81
N LEU A 24 -30.83 -20.85 11.50
CA LEU A 24 -31.63 -20.20 10.44
C LEU A 24 -31.41 -20.80 9.04
N PHE A 25 -30.26 -21.45 8.82
CA PHE A 25 -29.91 -22.05 7.52
C PHE A 25 -29.85 -23.57 7.57
N ARG A 26 -30.38 -24.21 8.63
CA ARG A 26 -30.58 -25.66 8.67
C ARG A 26 -31.80 -26.04 7.84
N THR A 27 -31.57 -26.83 6.81
CA THR A 27 -32.62 -27.33 5.91
C THR A 27 -33.61 -28.22 6.64
N ASP A 28 -33.14 -28.99 7.60
CA ASP A 28 -33.85 -30.08 8.27
C ASP A 28 -34.95 -29.53 9.22
N GLU A 29 -34.79 -28.28 9.64
CA GLU A 29 -35.71 -27.55 10.53
C GLU A 29 -36.64 -26.61 9.74
N SER A 30 -36.57 -26.62 8.40
CA SER A 30 -37.36 -25.72 7.53
C SER A 30 -38.73 -26.31 7.16
N THR A 31 -39.71 -25.42 6.94
CA THR A 31 -41.06 -25.82 6.49
C THR A 31 -40.98 -26.47 5.11
N PRO A 32 -41.54 -27.68 4.93
CA PRO A 32 -41.53 -28.34 3.64
C PRO A 32 -42.42 -27.60 2.63
N VAL A 33 -42.01 -27.60 1.36
CA VAL A 33 -42.76 -27.07 0.22
C VAL A 33 -42.99 -28.17 -0.80
N THR A 34 -44.21 -28.23 -1.34
CA THR A 34 -44.57 -29.21 -2.37
C THR A 34 -44.05 -28.78 -3.74
N TYR A 35 -43.30 -29.67 -4.40
CA TYR A 35 -42.85 -29.52 -5.78
C TYR A 35 -43.48 -30.59 -6.67
N THR A 36 -43.89 -30.20 -7.87
CA THR A 36 -44.42 -31.12 -8.89
C THR A 36 -43.25 -31.70 -9.68
N ILE A 37 -42.93 -32.98 -9.45
CA ILE A 37 -41.77 -33.65 -10.06
C ILE A 37 -42.19 -34.68 -11.10
N TRP A 38 -41.31 -34.96 -12.06
CA TRP A 38 -41.52 -36.04 -13.03
C TRP A 38 -41.08 -37.37 -12.44
N ASN A 39 -41.99 -38.34 -12.37
CA ASN A 39 -41.68 -39.70 -11.94
C ASN A 39 -41.43 -40.56 -13.18
N GLU A 40 -40.15 -40.85 -13.48
CA GLU A 40 -39.74 -41.65 -14.65
C GLU A 40 -40.32 -43.08 -14.63
N SER A 41 -40.53 -43.65 -13.44
CA SER A 41 -41.06 -45.02 -13.29
C SER A 41 -42.57 -45.13 -13.57
N GLN A 42 -43.30 -44.01 -13.46
CA GLN A 42 -44.76 -43.97 -13.60
C GLN A 42 -45.23 -43.06 -14.75
N ASP A 43 -44.28 -42.51 -15.52
CA ASP A 43 -44.52 -41.62 -16.67
C ASP A 43 -45.51 -40.47 -16.38
N ARG A 44 -45.49 -39.95 -15.14
CA ARG A 44 -46.43 -38.92 -14.67
C ARG A 44 -45.78 -37.92 -13.74
N TYR A 45 -46.39 -36.74 -13.65
CA TYR A 45 -46.01 -35.75 -12.64
C TYR A 45 -46.68 -36.05 -11.29
N GLU A 46 -45.90 -36.02 -10.21
CA GLU A 46 -46.40 -36.24 -8.85
C GLU A 46 -45.94 -35.12 -7.91
N PRO A 47 -46.80 -34.70 -6.96
CA PRO A 47 -46.38 -33.80 -5.90
C PRO A 47 -45.49 -34.52 -4.89
N ARG A 48 -44.36 -33.92 -4.52
CA ARG A 48 -43.52 -34.36 -3.40
C ARG A 48 -43.10 -33.17 -2.54
N GLU A 49 -43.03 -33.40 -1.23
CA GLU A 49 -42.61 -32.40 -0.26
C GLU A 49 -41.11 -32.45 -0.02
N TYR A 50 -40.52 -31.27 0.11
CA TYR A 50 -39.10 -31.10 0.32
C TYR A 50 -38.83 -29.95 1.30
N PRO A 51 -37.87 -30.08 2.23
CA PRO A 51 -37.47 -28.96 3.08
C PRO A 51 -37.01 -27.78 2.22
N ASP A 52 -37.53 -26.58 2.48
CA ASP A 52 -37.26 -25.42 1.63
C ASP A 52 -37.03 -24.12 2.43
N LEU A 53 -35.79 -23.67 2.43
CA LEU A 53 -35.41 -22.36 2.96
C LEU A 53 -35.58 -21.27 1.90
N TYR A 54 -34.92 -21.46 0.74
CA TYR A 54 -34.99 -20.53 -0.39
C TYR A 54 -34.81 -21.28 -1.70
N PHE A 55 -35.87 -21.94 -2.18
CA PHE A 55 -35.84 -22.73 -3.41
C PHE A 55 -34.73 -23.81 -3.37
N THR A 56 -34.56 -24.42 -2.21
CA THR A 56 -33.59 -25.46 -1.85
C THR A 56 -33.63 -26.60 -2.85
N LYS A 57 -34.83 -27.07 -3.20
CA LYS A 57 -34.99 -28.13 -4.21
C LYS A 57 -34.42 -27.72 -5.57
N LEU A 58 -34.80 -26.54 -6.06
CA LEU A 58 -34.34 -26.04 -7.37
C LEU A 58 -32.82 -25.81 -7.40
N ALA A 59 -32.23 -25.43 -6.26
CA ALA A 59 -30.79 -25.27 -6.12
C ALA A 59 -30.04 -26.60 -6.25
N ASN A 60 -30.56 -27.67 -5.65
CA ASN A 60 -29.96 -29.01 -5.72
C ASN A 60 -30.14 -29.63 -7.12
N ASP A 61 -31.30 -29.43 -7.76
CA ASP A 61 -31.55 -29.86 -9.14
C ASP A 61 -30.58 -29.18 -10.12
N LEU A 62 -30.39 -27.87 -10.02
CA LEU A 62 -29.45 -27.12 -10.87
C LEU A 62 -28.01 -27.57 -10.63
N ALA A 63 -27.68 -28.01 -9.41
CA ALA A 63 -26.38 -28.58 -9.07
C ALA A 63 -26.22 -30.06 -9.45
N LYS A 64 -27.24 -30.68 -10.06
CA LYS A 64 -27.29 -32.11 -10.43
C LYS A 64 -27.00 -33.04 -9.25
N ARG A 65 -27.45 -32.67 -8.04
CA ARG A 65 -27.36 -33.53 -6.87
C ARG A 65 -28.35 -34.69 -6.98
N LYS A 66 -27.98 -35.85 -6.44
CA LYS A 66 -28.88 -37.00 -6.35
C LYS A 66 -29.89 -36.77 -5.22
N ASP A 67 -31.07 -37.40 -5.33
CA ASP A 67 -32.04 -37.42 -4.24
C ASP A 67 -31.39 -38.01 -2.97
N GLY A 68 -31.47 -37.28 -1.86
CA GLY A 68 -30.79 -37.60 -0.59
C GLY A 68 -29.44 -36.88 -0.37
N GLU A 69 -28.79 -36.33 -1.41
CA GLU A 69 -27.53 -35.55 -1.29
C GLU A 69 -27.79 -34.03 -1.21
N TRP A 70 -28.54 -33.60 -0.19
CA TRP A 70 -29.08 -32.23 -0.09
C TRP A 70 -28.12 -31.28 0.62
N ASP A 71 -27.02 -30.93 -0.03
CA ASP A 71 -25.97 -30.06 0.55
C ASP A 71 -26.14 -28.56 0.26
N ARG A 72 -27.12 -28.18 -0.58
CA ARG A 72 -27.43 -26.78 -0.90
C ARG A 72 -28.70 -26.32 -0.20
N TRP A 73 -28.61 -25.23 0.57
CA TRP A 73 -29.74 -24.65 1.29
C TRP A 73 -30.59 -23.68 0.45
N GLY A 74 -30.09 -23.12 -0.66
CA GLY A 74 -30.89 -22.21 -1.48
C GLY A 74 -30.27 -21.75 -2.80
N LEU A 75 -31.13 -21.25 -3.70
CA LEU A 75 -30.80 -20.85 -5.07
C LEU A 75 -30.29 -19.40 -5.14
N ILE A 76 -29.04 -19.16 -4.72
CA ILE A 76 -28.47 -17.80 -4.68
C ILE A 76 -27.81 -17.38 -6.00
N SER A 77 -27.21 -18.33 -6.71
CA SER A 77 -26.42 -18.06 -7.91
C SER A 77 -26.61 -19.09 -9.00
N ALA A 78 -26.60 -18.67 -10.27
CA ALA A 78 -26.64 -19.58 -11.42
C ALA A 78 -25.68 -19.15 -12.55
N PRO A 79 -25.05 -20.11 -13.26
CA PRO A 79 -24.25 -19.82 -14.44
C PRO A 79 -25.13 -19.51 -15.64
N PHE A 80 -24.81 -18.44 -16.36
CA PHE A 80 -25.50 -17.96 -17.57
C PHE A 80 -24.50 -17.83 -18.74
N GLY A 81 -24.90 -17.19 -19.83
CA GLY A 81 -24.04 -16.91 -20.99
C GLY A 81 -24.07 -17.99 -22.07
N LYS A 82 -23.60 -19.21 -21.76
CA LYS A 82 -23.68 -20.34 -22.72
C LYS A 82 -25.14 -20.79 -22.89
N SER A 83 -25.54 -21.11 -24.11
CA SER A 83 -26.89 -21.62 -24.41
C SER A 83 -27.21 -22.91 -23.63
N SER A 84 -26.23 -23.78 -23.42
CA SER A 84 -26.36 -24.98 -22.58
C SER A 84 -26.73 -24.64 -21.13
N ASN A 85 -26.15 -23.58 -20.56
CA ASN A 85 -26.42 -23.16 -19.19
C ASN A 85 -27.84 -22.59 -19.08
N LEU A 86 -28.26 -21.80 -20.06
CA LEU A 86 -29.64 -21.30 -20.13
C LEU A 86 -30.64 -22.47 -20.25
N GLY A 87 -30.38 -23.42 -21.14
CA GLY A 87 -31.17 -24.65 -21.29
C GLY A 87 -31.32 -25.43 -19.98
N GLU A 88 -30.22 -25.53 -19.23
CA GLU A 88 -30.22 -26.18 -17.93
C GLU A 88 -31.02 -25.41 -16.88
N TYR A 89 -30.83 -24.10 -16.77
CA TYR A 89 -31.59 -23.25 -15.85
C TYR A 89 -33.10 -23.27 -16.15
N MET A 90 -33.46 -23.22 -17.44
CA MET A 90 -34.87 -23.34 -17.86
C MET A 90 -35.49 -24.66 -17.40
N ARG A 91 -34.76 -25.77 -17.54
CA ARG A 91 -35.24 -27.12 -17.21
C ARG A 91 -35.25 -27.42 -15.71
N ALA A 92 -34.21 -27.04 -14.99
CA ALA A 92 -34.02 -27.37 -13.57
C ALA A 92 -34.68 -26.35 -12.62
N VAL A 93 -34.87 -25.11 -13.06
CA VAL A 93 -35.39 -24.03 -12.20
C VAL A 93 -36.74 -23.52 -12.70
N LEU A 94 -36.78 -22.87 -13.87
CA LEU A 94 -37.97 -22.12 -14.30
C LEU A 94 -39.19 -23.03 -14.58
N LYS A 95 -39.00 -24.14 -15.32
CA LYS A 95 -40.11 -25.06 -15.61
C LYS A 95 -40.68 -25.71 -14.33
N PRO A 96 -39.86 -26.29 -13.42
CA PRO A 96 -40.36 -26.82 -12.15
C PRO A 96 -41.02 -25.75 -11.28
N TYR A 97 -40.46 -24.54 -11.22
CA TYR A 97 -41.06 -23.41 -10.50
C TYR A 97 -42.46 -23.08 -11.04
N ILE A 98 -42.60 -22.90 -12.36
CA ILE A 98 -43.89 -22.57 -12.99
C ILE A 98 -44.93 -23.68 -12.76
N LYS A 99 -44.52 -24.94 -12.85
CA LYS A 99 -45.40 -26.10 -12.61
C LYS A 99 -45.79 -26.27 -11.14
N SER A 100 -44.96 -25.80 -10.22
CA SER A 100 -45.16 -25.94 -8.77
C SER A 100 -45.73 -24.66 -8.11
N PHE A 101 -46.10 -23.64 -8.90
CA PHE A 101 -46.55 -22.34 -8.38
C PHE A 101 -47.86 -22.42 -7.55
N GLY A 102 -48.61 -23.51 -7.67
CA GLY A 102 -49.80 -23.78 -6.86
C GLY A 102 -51.10 -23.17 -7.41
N SER A 103 -52.18 -23.33 -6.64
CA SER A 103 -53.53 -22.85 -6.96
C SER A 103 -53.71 -21.36 -6.63
N ASN A 104 -54.87 -20.78 -6.97
CA ASN A 104 -55.20 -19.40 -6.57
C ASN A 104 -55.20 -19.22 -5.05
N ASP A 105 -55.53 -20.24 -4.27
CA ASP A 105 -55.55 -20.19 -2.81
C ASP A 105 -54.12 -20.14 -2.25
N CYS A 106 -53.20 -20.93 -2.83
CA CYS A 106 -51.77 -20.86 -2.50
C CYS A 106 -51.19 -19.46 -2.73
N ILE A 107 -51.66 -18.76 -3.79
CA ILE A 107 -51.23 -17.40 -4.09
C ILE A 107 -51.75 -16.40 -3.04
N GLN A 108 -52.99 -16.56 -2.55
CA GLN A 108 -53.51 -15.70 -1.50
C GLN A 108 -52.75 -15.92 -0.18
N GLN A 109 -52.43 -17.17 0.15
CA GLN A 109 -51.57 -17.47 1.30
C GLN A 109 -50.18 -16.82 1.12
N GLY A 110 -49.56 -16.96 -0.05
CA GLY A 110 -48.27 -16.32 -0.35
C GLY A 110 -48.28 -14.78 -0.22
N LYS A 111 -49.43 -14.12 -0.46
CA LYS A 111 -49.57 -12.68 -0.19
C LYS A 111 -49.62 -12.35 1.30
N LEU A 112 -50.26 -13.18 2.11
CA LEU A 112 -50.24 -13.04 3.57
C LEU A 112 -48.82 -13.23 4.10
N ASP A 113 -48.14 -14.30 3.66
CA ASP A 113 -46.77 -14.61 4.02
C ASP A 113 -45.82 -13.47 3.62
N TYR A 114 -46.06 -12.82 2.47
CA TYR A 114 -45.32 -11.64 2.03
C TYR A 114 -45.52 -10.45 2.95
N SER A 115 -46.75 -10.16 3.37
CA SER A 115 -47.04 -9.08 4.32
C SER A 115 -46.29 -9.28 5.64
N ASP A 116 -46.28 -10.51 6.15
CA ASP A 116 -45.55 -10.86 7.38
C ASP A 116 -44.03 -10.78 7.18
N ALA A 117 -43.52 -11.26 6.05
CA ALA A 117 -42.10 -11.16 5.71
C ALA A 117 -41.64 -9.69 5.58
N VAL A 118 -42.46 -8.80 5.02
CA VAL A 118 -42.18 -7.35 4.97
C VAL A 118 -42.04 -6.79 6.38
N HIS A 119 -42.92 -7.18 7.31
CA HIS A 119 -42.84 -6.71 8.69
C HIS A 119 -41.56 -7.18 9.39
N ARG A 120 -41.23 -8.47 9.29
CA ARG A 120 -39.99 -9.04 9.85
C ARG A 120 -38.74 -8.41 9.25
N PHE A 121 -38.68 -8.29 7.93
CA PHE A 121 -37.57 -7.66 7.22
C PHE A 121 -37.38 -6.20 7.67
N LYS A 122 -38.45 -5.38 7.69
CA LYS A 122 -38.35 -3.96 8.12
C LYS A 122 -37.89 -3.82 9.57
N LYS A 123 -38.39 -4.69 10.47
CA LYS A 123 -37.96 -4.71 11.88
C LYS A 123 -36.48 -5.02 11.99
N GLN A 124 -36.01 -6.06 11.30
CA GLN A 124 -34.60 -6.47 11.32
C GLN A 124 -33.69 -5.43 10.64
N TYR A 125 -34.13 -4.86 9.51
CA TYR A 125 -33.41 -3.82 8.79
C TYR A 125 -33.19 -2.58 9.66
N LYS A 126 -34.22 -2.11 10.37
CA LYS A 126 -34.10 -0.98 11.31
C LYS A 126 -33.08 -1.26 12.41
N LYS A 127 -33.05 -2.49 12.95
CA LYS A 127 -32.07 -2.91 13.96
C LYS A 127 -30.64 -2.84 13.41
N VAL A 128 -30.39 -3.44 12.26
CA VAL A 128 -29.07 -3.42 11.61
C VAL A 128 -28.62 -2.01 11.25
N GLU A 129 -29.52 -1.16 10.76
CA GLU A 129 -29.19 0.22 10.39
C GLU A 129 -28.81 1.07 11.61
N LEU A 130 -29.50 0.90 12.75
CA LEU A 130 -29.13 1.56 14.01
C LEU A 130 -27.74 1.11 14.50
N MET A 131 -27.44 -0.19 14.42
CA MET A 131 -26.12 -0.72 14.79
C MET A 131 -25.02 -0.19 13.87
N LYS A 132 -25.28 -0.16 12.55
CA LYS A 132 -24.36 0.40 11.56
C LYS A 132 -24.05 1.87 11.84
N GLN A 133 -25.07 2.67 12.16
CA GLN A 133 -24.89 4.08 12.52
C GLN A 133 -24.06 4.26 13.80
N ALA A 134 -24.27 3.40 14.81
CA ALA A 134 -23.46 3.42 16.03
C ALA A 134 -21.98 3.10 15.74
N LEU A 135 -21.70 2.05 14.97
CA LEU A 135 -20.34 1.69 14.56
C LEU A 135 -19.68 2.80 13.73
N GLN A 136 -20.42 3.35 12.77
CA GLN A 136 -19.91 4.44 11.93
C GLN A 136 -19.52 5.68 12.75
N ARG A 137 -20.27 6.01 13.83
CA ARG A 137 -19.90 7.11 14.74
C ARG A 137 -18.56 6.86 15.42
N ILE A 138 -18.30 5.63 15.87
CA ILE A 138 -17.04 5.27 16.52
C ILE A 138 -15.89 5.26 15.51
N SER A 139 -16.04 4.55 14.38
CA SER A 139 -14.98 4.42 13.38
C SER A 139 -14.63 5.75 12.69
N SER A 140 -15.57 6.71 12.62
CA SER A 140 -15.31 8.04 12.06
C SER A 140 -14.91 9.10 13.11
N ALA A 141 -14.93 8.76 14.41
CA ALA A 141 -14.70 9.70 15.49
C ALA A 141 -13.35 10.42 15.35
N ARG A 142 -12.26 9.67 15.07
CA ARG A 142 -10.93 10.23 14.86
C ARG A 142 -10.89 11.18 13.67
N LYS A 143 -11.46 10.78 12.52
CA LYS A 143 -11.49 11.62 11.31
C LYS A 143 -12.21 12.94 11.59
N ILE A 144 -13.38 12.88 12.23
CA ILE A 144 -14.17 14.06 12.58
C ILE A 144 -13.39 14.97 13.54
N PHE A 145 -12.77 14.39 14.56
CA PHE A 145 -11.92 15.11 15.51
C PHE A 145 -10.75 15.81 14.79
N MET A 146 -10.00 15.10 13.97
CA MET A 146 -8.84 15.64 13.24
C MET A 146 -9.24 16.78 12.29
N GLN A 147 -10.33 16.62 11.53
CA GLN A 147 -10.84 17.68 10.65
C GLN A 147 -11.28 18.93 11.43
N LYS A 148 -11.97 18.74 12.56
CA LYS A 148 -12.41 19.85 13.43
C LYS A 148 -11.20 20.55 14.07
N LYS A 149 -10.22 19.79 14.56
CA LYS A 149 -8.98 20.30 15.15
C LYS A 149 -8.20 21.12 14.13
N GLU A 150 -7.99 20.60 12.92
CA GLU A 150 -7.29 21.28 11.83
C GLU A 150 -8.00 22.58 11.43
N PHE A 151 -9.33 22.54 11.26
CA PHE A 151 -10.13 23.73 10.96
C PHE A 151 -9.98 24.83 12.03
N LEU A 152 -10.07 24.45 13.32
CA LEU A 152 -9.95 25.39 14.43
C LEU A 152 -8.51 25.91 14.59
N GLN A 153 -7.49 25.08 14.35
CA GLN A 153 -6.09 25.51 14.34
C GLN A 153 -5.81 26.51 13.22
N ASN A 154 -6.30 26.23 12.00
CA ASN A 154 -6.17 27.16 10.87
C ASN A 154 -6.89 28.50 11.14
N ARG A 155 -8.05 28.46 11.80
CA ARG A 155 -8.75 29.67 12.25
C ARG A 155 -7.96 30.44 13.31
N LYS A 156 -7.38 29.73 14.29
CA LYS A 156 -6.54 30.31 15.34
C LYS A 156 -5.32 31.03 14.76
N GLU A 157 -4.68 30.44 13.76
CA GLU A 157 -3.54 31.05 13.07
C GLU A 157 -3.94 32.33 12.32
N LYS A 158 -5.08 32.32 11.62
CA LYS A 158 -5.62 33.54 10.98
C LYS A 158 -5.93 34.65 12.00
N LEU A 159 -6.49 34.27 13.16
CA LEU A 159 -6.78 35.21 14.25
C LEU A 159 -5.49 35.77 14.86
N ARG A 160 -4.45 34.95 15.02
CA ARG A 160 -3.14 35.39 15.50
C ARG A 160 -2.52 36.46 14.60
N VAL A 161 -2.53 36.24 13.28
CA VAL A 161 -2.05 37.24 12.31
C VAL A 161 -2.86 38.54 12.40
N LEU A 162 -4.19 38.45 12.56
CA LEU A 162 -5.04 39.63 12.72
C LEU A 162 -4.76 40.38 14.03
N GLN A 163 -4.49 39.65 15.12
CA GLN A 163 -4.12 40.21 16.41
C GLN A 163 -2.82 41.02 16.29
N GLU A 164 -1.77 40.42 15.74
CA GLU A 164 -0.46 41.07 15.52
C GLU A 164 -0.62 42.36 14.70
N GLN A 165 -1.43 42.34 13.64
CA GLN A 165 -1.72 43.53 12.83
C GLN A 165 -2.42 44.66 13.62
N GLN A 166 -3.38 44.33 14.48
CA GLN A 166 -4.09 45.32 15.30
C GLN A 166 -3.21 45.88 16.41
N GLU A 167 -2.35 45.06 17.02
CA GLU A 167 -1.37 45.48 18.03
C GLU A 167 -0.35 46.45 17.44
N GLN A 168 0.25 46.10 16.29
CA GLN A 168 1.15 47.00 15.56
C GLN A 168 0.47 48.31 15.16
N SER A 169 -0.81 48.28 14.80
CA SER A 169 -1.58 49.49 14.47
C SER A 169 -1.85 50.35 15.71
N ALA A 170 -2.17 49.72 16.85
CA ALA A 170 -2.38 50.41 18.11
C ALA A 170 -1.08 51.05 18.64
N GLU A 171 0.06 50.40 18.45
CA GLU A 171 1.37 50.92 18.83
C GLU A 171 1.80 52.10 17.94
N ARG A 172 1.59 52.02 16.62
CA ARG A 172 1.80 53.16 15.71
C ARG A 172 0.97 54.38 16.10
N LEU A 173 -0.32 54.18 16.38
CA LEU A 173 -1.20 55.26 16.83
C LEU A 173 -0.76 55.84 18.18
N LEU A 174 -0.18 55.04 19.09
CA LEU A 174 0.37 55.54 20.34
C LEU A 174 1.54 56.50 20.10
N LYS A 175 2.46 56.15 19.21
CA LYS A 175 3.61 57.01 18.83
C LYS A 175 3.12 58.35 18.27
N GLU A 176 2.16 58.34 17.34
CA GLU A 176 1.55 59.57 16.78
C GLU A 176 0.87 60.43 17.86
N ILE A 177 0.12 59.81 18.80
CA ILE A 177 -0.53 60.53 19.91
C ILE A 177 0.50 61.22 20.81
N GLN A 178 1.62 60.55 21.10
CA GLN A 178 2.70 61.12 21.91
C GLN A 178 3.36 62.31 21.21
N GLU A 179 3.55 62.22 19.89
CA GLU A 179 4.13 63.30 19.09
C GLU A 179 3.23 64.54 19.03
N PHE A 180 1.92 64.36 18.76
CA PHE A 180 0.96 65.47 18.82
C PHE A 180 0.81 66.04 20.25
N ALA A 181 0.95 65.22 21.29
CA ALA A 181 0.93 65.72 22.67
C ALA A 181 2.15 66.61 22.98
N LYS A 182 3.33 66.27 22.44
CA LYS A 182 4.54 67.09 22.52
C LYS A 182 4.35 68.43 21.80
N GLN A 183 3.90 68.39 20.54
CA GLN A 183 3.64 69.59 19.74
C GLN A 183 2.58 70.52 20.38
N SER A 184 1.49 69.95 20.92
CA SER A 184 0.45 70.72 21.64
C SER A 184 1.02 71.40 22.89
N LYS A 185 1.95 70.76 23.61
CA LYS A 185 2.63 71.34 24.78
C LYS A 185 3.51 72.54 24.37
N GLU A 186 4.36 72.36 23.36
CA GLU A 186 5.21 73.43 22.80
C GLU A 186 4.37 74.60 22.30
N ALA A 187 3.26 74.33 21.61
CA ALA A 187 2.35 75.35 21.11
C ALA A 187 1.65 76.14 22.22
N LYS A 188 1.27 75.48 23.33
CA LYS A 188 0.67 76.12 24.53
C LYS A 188 1.67 77.05 25.23
N GLU A 189 2.94 76.66 25.27
CA GLU A 189 4.02 77.47 25.80
C GLU A 189 4.26 78.72 24.94
N LEU A 190 4.26 78.56 23.61
CA LEU A 190 4.34 79.68 22.66
C LEU A 190 3.16 80.65 22.81
N LEU A 191 1.94 80.14 22.98
CA LEU A 191 0.74 80.95 23.23
C LEU A 191 0.86 81.76 24.53
N LYS A 192 1.43 81.18 25.58
CA LYS A 192 1.68 81.89 26.85
C LYS A 192 2.61 83.09 26.63
N ASN A 193 3.64 82.92 25.81
CA ASN A 193 4.55 84.01 25.45
C ASN A 193 3.84 85.11 24.65
N TYR A 194 3.02 84.76 23.66
CA TYR A 194 2.23 85.74 22.90
C TYR A 194 1.23 86.50 23.78
N ARG A 195 0.56 85.82 24.72
CA ARG A 195 -0.36 86.47 25.67
C ARG A 195 0.36 87.45 26.59
N THR A 196 1.54 87.07 27.09
CA THR A 196 2.37 87.95 27.93
C THR A 196 2.77 89.20 27.15
N LYS A 197 3.25 89.03 25.92
CA LYS A 197 3.59 90.17 25.04
C LYS A 197 2.37 91.03 24.70
N TYR A 198 1.19 90.42 24.52
CA TYR A 198 -0.06 91.15 24.29
C TYR A 198 -0.46 91.98 25.51
N THR A 199 -0.35 91.45 26.72
CA THR A 199 -0.63 92.19 27.96
C THR A 199 0.36 93.34 28.17
N ASP A 200 1.64 93.13 27.87
CA ASP A 200 2.66 94.19 27.95
C ASP A 200 2.35 95.34 26.98
N LEU A 201 2.03 95.03 25.72
CA LEU A 201 1.64 96.01 24.71
C LEU A 201 0.33 96.73 25.07
N GLN A 202 -0.62 96.04 25.68
CA GLN A 202 -1.89 96.64 26.13
C GLN A 202 -1.66 97.62 27.29
N THR A 203 -0.75 97.28 28.20
CA THR A 203 -0.33 98.16 29.31
C THR A 203 0.40 99.39 28.79
N GLN A 204 1.29 99.21 27.80
CA GLN A 204 1.99 100.30 27.13
C GLN A 204 1.00 101.23 26.42
N LYS A 205 -0.02 100.68 25.75
CA LYS A 205 -1.07 101.47 25.10
C LYS A 205 -1.87 102.30 26.11
N SER A 206 -2.29 101.71 27.24
CA SER A 206 -3.04 102.45 28.27
C SER A 206 -2.26 103.67 28.77
N ARG A 207 -0.95 103.51 29.00
CA ARG A 207 -0.06 104.62 29.41
C ARG A 207 0.07 105.69 28.33
N GLN A 208 0.10 105.28 27.07
CA GLN A 208 0.19 106.19 25.93
C GLN A 208 -1.12 106.96 25.72
N ASP A 209 -2.27 106.30 25.84
CA ASP A 209 -3.60 106.91 25.76
C ASP A 209 -3.79 107.94 26.89
N GLU A 210 -3.34 107.62 28.12
CA GLU A 210 -3.32 108.57 29.25
C GLU A 210 -2.44 109.80 28.95
N TYR A 211 -1.23 109.58 28.44
CA TYR A 211 -0.30 110.67 28.07
C TYR A 211 -0.85 111.55 26.94
N LYS A 212 -1.53 110.96 25.95
CA LYS A 212 -2.18 111.69 24.85
C LYS A 212 -3.31 112.59 25.36
N VAL A 213 -4.16 112.08 26.26
CA VAL A 213 -5.24 112.88 26.89
C VAL A 213 -4.66 114.06 27.69
N GLU A 214 -3.52 113.86 28.35
CA GLU A 214 -2.79 114.93 29.06
C GLU A 214 -2.28 116.01 28.07
N LEU A 215 -1.70 115.58 26.95
CA LEU A 215 -1.23 116.45 25.85
C LEU A 215 -2.38 117.24 25.20
N GLU A 216 -3.49 116.59 24.90
CA GLU A 216 -4.70 117.23 24.35
C GLU A 216 -5.28 118.29 25.30
N LYS A 217 -5.34 118.00 26.61
CA LYS A 217 -5.73 118.98 27.63
C LYS A 217 -4.76 120.16 27.70
N ARG A 218 -3.47 119.90 27.54
CA ARG A 218 -2.43 120.94 27.54
C ARG A 218 -2.56 121.86 26.32
N ILE A 219 -2.81 121.30 25.14
CA ILE A 219 -3.11 122.03 23.90
C ILE A 219 -4.38 122.88 24.07
N GLU A 220 -5.45 122.31 24.61
CA GLU A 220 -6.71 123.02 24.81
C GLU A 220 -6.56 124.18 25.83
N ASN A 221 -5.77 123.99 26.88
CA ASN A 221 -5.46 125.04 27.84
C ASN A 221 -4.64 126.18 27.18
N ILE A 222 -3.65 125.85 26.35
CA ILE A 222 -2.90 126.86 25.57
C ILE A 222 -3.84 127.60 24.62
N ARG A 223 -4.77 126.91 23.94
CA ARG A 223 -5.80 127.52 23.08
C ARG A 223 -6.73 128.45 23.85
N GLN A 224 -7.22 128.04 25.01
CA GLN A 224 -8.04 128.88 25.90
C GLN A 224 -7.30 130.14 26.35
N GLN A 225 -6.02 130.01 26.72
CA GLN A 225 -5.19 131.16 27.11
C GLN A 225 -4.98 132.14 25.95
N ILE A 226 -4.81 131.65 24.72
CA ILE A 226 -4.77 132.48 23.50
C ILE A 226 -6.11 133.20 23.31
N LEU A 227 -7.23 132.49 23.45
CA LEU A 227 -8.59 133.02 23.22
C LEU A 227 -8.99 134.08 24.26
N GLU A 228 -8.61 133.89 25.52
CA GLU A 228 -8.78 134.92 26.57
C GLU A 228 -7.88 136.14 26.33
N ALA A 229 -6.63 135.94 25.89
CA ALA A 229 -5.72 137.04 25.58
C ALA A 229 -6.23 137.86 24.37
N GLU A 230 -6.80 137.21 23.35
CA GLU A 230 -7.46 137.84 22.21
C GLU A 230 -8.81 138.49 22.58
N GLY A 231 -9.58 137.91 23.50
CA GLY A 231 -10.82 138.46 24.03
C GLY A 231 -10.61 139.73 24.87
N ARG A 232 -9.54 139.79 25.68
CA ARG A 232 -9.13 141.01 26.41
C ARG A 232 -8.69 142.13 25.46
N ARG A 233 -8.13 141.78 24.29
CA ARG A 233 -7.79 142.73 23.22
C ARG A 233 -9.06 143.43 22.69
N ARG A 234 -10.11 142.66 22.36
CA ARG A 234 -11.40 143.17 21.86
C ARG A 234 -12.14 144.12 22.81
N ILE A 235 -12.02 143.93 24.13
CA ILE A 235 -12.71 144.76 25.14
C ILE A 235 -11.97 146.09 25.37
N TRP A 236 -10.64 146.10 25.30
CA TRP A 236 -9.84 147.33 25.42
C TRP A 236 -9.89 148.21 24.16
N ASP A 237 -10.18 147.62 22.98
CA ASP A 237 -10.30 148.37 21.72
C ASP A 237 -11.59 149.23 21.63
N ILE A 238 -12.64 148.95 22.43
CA ILE A 238 -13.91 149.73 22.41
C ILE A 238 -13.87 150.96 23.34
N LEU A 239 -12.90 151.07 24.25
CA LEU A 239 -12.86 152.10 25.30
C LEU A 239 -11.78 153.17 25.09
N LEU A 240 -10.99 153.14 24.01
CA LEU A 240 -9.88 154.07 23.78
C LEU A 240 -9.76 154.54 22.31
N GLU A 241 -10.73 155.33 21.85
CA GLU A 241 -10.62 156.08 20.59
C GLU A 241 -9.80 157.39 20.70
N LEU A 242 -9.04 157.58 21.78
CA LEU A 242 -8.10 158.71 21.92
C LEU A 242 -6.80 158.26 22.60
N ILE A 243 -5.72 158.22 21.81
CA ILE A 243 -4.27 158.09 22.12
C ILE A 243 -3.62 156.75 21.71
N HIS A 244 -2.75 156.82 20.68
CA HIS A 244 -1.91 155.74 20.13
C HIS A 244 -0.65 155.44 20.97
N ARG A 245 -0.45 154.18 21.45
CA ARG A 245 0.82 153.39 21.42
C ARG A 245 0.57 151.89 21.73
N PRO A 246 1.29 150.95 21.08
CA PRO A 246 1.05 149.50 21.20
C PRO A 246 1.67 148.90 22.49
N THR A 247 0.93 148.02 23.17
CA THR A 247 1.27 147.45 24.50
C THR A 247 1.72 145.98 24.45
N MET A 248 2.41 145.57 25.54
CA MET A 248 3.05 144.28 25.88
C MET A 248 2.28 142.98 25.55
N LEU A 249 0.99 143.06 25.21
CA LEU A 249 0.09 141.91 25.01
C LEU A 249 0.41 141.11 23.73
N SER A 250 0.93 141.75 22.69
CA SER A 250 1.21 141.11 21.38
C SER A 250 2.35 140.09 21.43
N ARG A 251 3.36 140.30 22.28
CA ARG A 251 4.50 139.38 22.43
C ARG A 251 4.14 138.10 23.20
N ILE A 252 3.27 138.21 24.22
CA ILE A 252 2.77 137.07 25.01
C ILE A 252 1.92 136.14 24.14
N ILE A 253 1.11 136.69 23.23
CA ILE A 253 0.30 135.90 22.30
C ILE A 253 1.21 135.11 21.34
N GLN A 254 2.29 135.69 20.84
CA GLN A 254 3.20 135.03 19.90
C GLN A 254 4.03 133.89 20.52
N GLU A 255 4.46 134.04 21.78
CA GLU A 255 5.12 132.95 22.53
C GLU A 255 4.16 131.77 22.80
N GLN A 256 2.86 132.03 23.01
CA GLN A 256 1.84 130.99 23.18
C GLN A 256 1.51 130.24 21.87
N TYR A 257 1.53 130.92 20.72
CA TYR A 257 1.39 130.26 19.41
C TYR A 257 2.56 129.33 19.09
N GLN A 258 3.80 129.69 19.45
CA GLN A 258 4.96 128.78 19.31
C GLN A 258 4.87 127.55 20.23
N ALA A 259 4.40 127.73 21.47
CA ALA A 259 4.16 126.62 22.40
C ALA A 259 3.05 125.68 21.91
N LEU A 260 2.03 126.23 21.24
CA LEU A 260 0.96 125.46 20.60
C LEU A 260 1.49 124.60 19.44
N GLU A 261 2.31 125.18 18.55
CA GLU A 261 2.88 124.47 17.39
C GLU A 261 3.77 123.28 17.81
N LEU A 262 4.59 123.46 18.86
CA LEU A 262 5.43 122.40 19.42
C LEU A 262 4.60 121.27 20.05
N ALA A 263 3.53 121.61 20.78
CA ALA A 263 2.62 120.64 21.37
C ALA A 263 1.78 119.89 20.31
N GLU A 264 1.37 120.56 19.23
CA GLU A 264 0.67 119.96 18.09
C GLU A 264 1.58 119.00 17.30
N GLN A 265 2.87 119.30 17.15
CA GLN A 265 3.86 118.38 16.57
C GLN A 265 4.11 117.16 17.47
N GLU A 266 4.18 117.32 18.80
CA GLU A 266 4.26 116.20 19.75
C GLU A 266 3.01 115.31 19.68
N LEU A 267 1.82 115.90 19.55
CA LEU A 267 0.57 115.16 19.38
C LEU A 267 0.56 114.36 18.08
N GLN A 268 0.97 114.94 16.94
CA GLN A 268 1.08 114.22 15.66
C GLN A 268 2.06 113.03 15.74
N MET A 269 3.20 113.20 16.41
CA MET A 269 4.16 112.11 16.60
C MET A 269 3.60 111.00 17.50
N GLU A 270 2.83 111.33 18.54
CA GLU A 270 2.15 110.34 19.36
C GLU A 270 1.00 109.64 18.62
N GLU A 271 0.28 110.31 17.71
CA GLU A 271 -0.73 109.67 16.85
C GLU A 271 -0.11 108.63 15.90
N ILE A 272 1.07 108.90 15.36
CA ILE A 272 1.81 107.93 14.53
C ILE A 272 2.20 106.71 15.37
N LYS A 273 2.74 106.92 16.59
CA LYS A 273 3.09 105.82 17.51
C LYS A 273 1.86 105.03 17.95
N GLU A 274 0.73 105.69 18.23
CA GLU A 274 -0.53 105.06 18.58
C GLU A 274 -1.03 104.13 17.46
N ASN A 275 -0.93 104.60 16.20
CA ASN A 275 -1.28 103.79 15.04
C ASN A 275 -0.36 102.58 14.87
N GLN A 276 0.96 102.74 15.07
CA GLN A 276 1.92 101.63 15.06
C GLN A 276 1.61 100.63 16.18
N LEU A 277 1.35 101.09 17.40
CA LEU A 277 1.03 100.24 18.54
C LEU A 277 -0.32 99.53 18.39
N ARG A 278 -1.33 100.19 17.79
CA ARG A 278 -2.62 99.58 17.39
C ARG A 278 -2.40 98.45 16.38
N GLN A 279 -1.53 98.64 15.40
CA GLN A 279 -1.22 97.63 14.39
C GLN A 279 -0.45 96.44 15.00
N GLU A 280 0.50 96.71 15.88
CA GLU A 280 1.24 95.68 16.63
C GLU A 280 0.31 94.85 17.54
N LEU A 281 -0.61 95.50 18.26
CA LEU A 281 -1.64 94.83 19.08
C LEU A 281 -2.58 93.97 18.23
N LYS A 282 -2.98 94.47 17.04
CA LYS A 282 -3.81 93.70 16.10
C LYS A 282 -3.07 92.47 15.58
N ASN A 283 -1.79 92.62 15.24
CA ASN A 283 -0.93 91.52 14.81
C ASN A 283 -0.76 90.47 15.90
N GLN A 284 -0.43 90.88 17.13
CA GLN A 284 -0.30 89.95 18.26
C GLN A 284 -1.61 89.27 18.65
N ARG A 285 -2.75 89.97 18.57
CA ARG A 285 -4.07 89.38 18.77
C ARG A 285 -4.38 88.32 17.72
N ASN A 286 -4.01 88.57 16.46
CA ASN A 286 -4.16 87.59 15.38
C ASN A 286 -3.23 86.39 15.57
N MET A 287 -1.99 86.60 16.02
CA MET A 287 -1.06 85.51 16.36
C MET A 287 -1.57 84.64 17.52
N CYS A 288 -2.12 85.25 18.59
CA CYS A 288 -2.76 84.51 19.68
C CYS A 288 -3.93 83.66 19.18
N LYS A 289 -4.85 84.26 18.40
CA LYS A 289 -6.01 83.54 17.83
C LYS A 289 -5.60 82.40 16.88
N ALA A 290 -4.61 82.64 16.02
CA ALA A 290 -4.10 81.62 15.11
C ALA A 290 -3.47 80.44 15.87
N GLN A 291 -2.73 80.74 16.94
CA GLN A 291 -2.10 79.72 17.78
C GLN A 291 -3.12 78.94 18.61
N GLU A 292 -4.14 79.59 19.16
CA GLU A 292 -5.28 78.93 19.83
C GLU A 292 -6.03 77.98 18.90
N LEU A 293 -6.28 78.41 17.66
CA LEU A 293 -6.90 77.56 16.65
C LEU A 293 -6.01 76.35 16.28
N SER A 294 -4.69 76.55 16.21
CA SER A 294 -3.72 75.48 15.96
C SER A 294 -3.72 74.44 17.09
N ILE A 295 -3.70 74.90 18.35
CA ILE A 295 -3.80 74.03 19.54
C ILE A 295 -5.11 73.24 19.53
N SER A 296 -6.23 73.91 19.25
CA SER A 296 -7.54 73.26 19.15
C SER A 296 -7.55 72.14 18.10
N LYS A 297 -7.03 72.40 16.89
CA LYS A 297 -6.89 71.39 15.83
C LYS A 297 -6.01 70.21 16.23
N MET A 298 -4.90 70.46 16.93
CA MET A 298 -4.00 69.40 17.42
C MET A 298 -4.66 68.54 18.50
N ASP A 299 -5.34 69.16 19.46
CA ASP A 299 -6.06 68.46 20.53
C ASP A 299 -7.24 67.64 19.95
N ASP A 300 -7.96 68.17 18.95
CA ASP A 300 -8.98 67.43 18.20
C ASP A 300 -8.41 66.22 17.45
N ARG A 301 -7.26 66.38 16.80
CA ARG A 301 -6.58 65.29 16.07
C ARG A 301 -6.13 64.21 17.04
N LYS A 302 -5.52 64.59 18.16
CA LYS A 302 -5.13 63.70 19.25
C LYS A 302 -6.33 62.90 19.78
N ASN A 303 -7.46 63.56 20.02
CA ASN A 303 -8.69 62.91 20.47
C ASN A 303 -9.23 61.90 19.44
N LYS A 304 -9.19 62.24 18.14
CA LYS A 304 -9.56 61.31 17.06
C LYS A 304 -8.64 60.09 17.00
N LEU A 305 -7.32 60.28 17.11
CA LEU A 305 -6.35 59.18 17.13
C LEU A 305 -6.50 58.29 18.38
N SER A 306 -6.75 58.90 19.55
CA SER A 306 -7.03 58.18 20.79
C SER A 306 -8.26 57.26 20.67
N LYS A 307 -9.35 57.77 20.08
CA LYS A 307 -10.54 56.95 19.77
C LYS A 307 -10.21 55.80 18.82
N LYS A 308 -9.43 56.04 17.76
CA LYS A 308 -8.98 54.97 16.84
C LYS A 308 -8.15 53.90 17.57
N ARG A 309 -7.21 54.30 18.43
CA ARG A 309 -6.38 53.37 19.22
C ARG A 309 -7.24 52.53 20.16
N GLN A 310 -8.22 53.13 20.85
CA GLN A 310 -9.17 52.39 21.69
C GLN A 310 -9.98 51.38 20.88
N THR A 311 -10.34 51.68 19.62
CA THR A 311 -11.01 50.73 18.73
C THR A 311 -10.08 49.57 18.35
N CYS A 312 -8.81 49.83 18.02
CA CYS A 312 -7.83 48.77 17.76
C CYS A 312 -7.64 47.86 18.98
N LEU A 313 -7.46 48.42 20.18
CA LEU A 313 -7.33 47.63 21.42
C LEU A 313 -8.59 46.81 21.75
N ARG A 314 -9.78 47.34 21.47
CA ARG A 314 -11.03 46.58 21.59
C ARG A 314 -11.05 45.39 20.62
N ARG A 315 -10.58 45.58 19.39
CA ARG A 315 -10.46 44.50 18.41
C ARG A 315 -9.45 43.44 18.84
N VAL A 316 -8.30 43.83 19.40
CA VAL A 316 -7.32 42.89 19.98
C VAL A 316 -7.99 41.99 21.02
N LYS A 317 -8.65 42.58 22.02
CA LYS A 317 -9.38 41.81 23.04
C LYS A 317 -10.46 40.89 22.46
N GLN A 318 -11.16 41.35 21.43
CA GLN A 318 -12.16 40.53 20.75
C GLN A 318 -11.54 39.34 20.04
N VAL A 319 -10.38 39.52 19.40
CA VAL A 319 -9.63 38.45 18.74
C VAL A 319 -9.06 37.46 19.76
N GLU A 320 -8.51 37.93 20.89
CA GLU A 320 -8.05 37.09 22.00
C GLU A 320 -9.18 36.18 22.53
N LEU A 321 -10.38 36.75 22.75
CA LEU A 321 -11.56 35.99 23.15
C LEU A 321 -11.95 34.92 22.12
N GLN A 322 -11.88 35.24 20.83
CA GLN A 322 -12.16 34.29 19.76
C GLN A 322 -11.12 33.18 19.67
N THR A 323 -9.84 33.50 19.86
CA THR A 323 -8.74 32.53 19.93
C THR A 323 -8.93 31.59 21.12
N GLY A 324 -9.27 32.13 22.30
CA GLY A 324 -9.59 31.34 23.49
C GLY A 324 -10.82 30.45 23.29
N ALA A 325 -11.86 30.94 22.61
CA ALA A 325 -13.02 30.14 22.26
C ALA A 325 -12.67 28.99 21.30
N CYS A 326 -11.81 29.22 20.30
CA CYS A 326 -11.34 28.15 19.42
C CYS A 326 -10.56 27.09 20.19
N GLN A 327 -9.71 27.49 21.15
CA GLN A 327 -8.97 26.57 22.01
C GLN A 327 -9.90 25.70 22.87
N LYS A 328 -10.91 26.31 23.52
CA LYS A 328 -11.93 25.56 24.27
C LYS A 328 -12.69 24.56 23.40
N GLN A 329 -13.04 24.95 22.18
CA GLN A 329 -13.73 24.04 21.24
C GLN A 329 -12.85 22.86 20.80
N ILE A 330 -11.52 23.02 20.77
CA ILE A 330 -10.58 21.91 20.50
C ILE A 330 -10.56 20.96 21.70
N GLU A 331 -10.44 21.49 22.93
CA GLU A 331 -10.45 20.69 24.17
C GLU A 331 -11.76 19.94 24.37
N GLU A 332 -12.90 20.58 24.12
CA GLU A 332 -14.21 19.94 24.12
C GLU A 332 -14.30 18.84 23.06
N ALA A 333 -13.77 19.06 21.86
CA ALA A 333 -13.77 18.06 20.81
C ALA A 333 -12.88 16.86 21.15
N ASP A 334 -11.73 17.09 21.78
CA ASP A 334 -10.82 16.03 22.25
C ASP A 334 -11.46 15.20 23.36
N ASN A 335 -12.04 15.85 24.39
CA ASN A 335 -12.75 15.14 25.47
C ASN A 335 -13.90 14.26 24.93
N ASN A 336 -14.70 14.79 24.00
CA ASN A 336 -15.76 14.01 23.36
C ASN A 336 -15.19 12.82 22.55
N TYR A 337 -14.09 13.04 21.83
CA TYR A 337 -13.41 11.97 21.09
C TYR A 337 -12.90 10.87 22.03
N GLN A 338 -12.18 11.24 23.10
CA GLN A 338 -11.67 10.30 24.09
C GLN A 338 -12.78 9.53 24.78
N GLU A 339 -13.90 10.18 25.11
CA GLU A 339 -15.05 9.51 25.72
C GLU A 339 -15.65 8.44 24.80
N VAL A 340 -15.81 8.74 23.50
CA VAL A 340 -16.33 7.80 22.51
C VAL A 340 -15.38 6.60 22.36
N ILE A 341 -14.08 6.84 22.26
CA ILE A 341 -13.06 5.80 22.09
C ILE A 341 -12.93 4.95 23.35
N ARG A 342 -12.95 5.55 24.54
CA ARG A 342 -12.90 4.84 25.82
C ARG A 342 -14.08 3.88 25.98
N LYS A 343 -15.31 4.38 25.76
CA LYS A 343 -16.52 3.54 25.81
C LYS A 343 -16.47 2.37 24.83
N ALA A 344 -15.93 2.59 23.63
CA ALA A 344 -15.78 1.54 22.64
C ALA A 344 -14.71 0.51 23.02
N SER A 345 -13.60 0.96 23.63
CA SER A 345 -12.47 0.10 24.03
C SER A 345 -12.75 -0.75 25.26
N GLU A 346 -13.62 -0.28 26.16
CA GLU A 346 -14.05 -1.00 27.37
C GLU A 346 -15.05 -2.14 27.06
N CYS A 347 -15.64 -2.15 25.86
CA CYS A 347 -16.53 -3.24 25.42
C CYS A 347 -15.71 -4.49 25.06
N GLN A 348 -15.74 -5.51 25.92
CA GLN A 348 -14.99 -6.76 25.72
C GLN A 348 -15.83 -7.97 25.28
N THR A 349 -17.15 -7.82 25.09
CA THR A 349 -18.08 -8.93 24.78
C THR A 349 -18.47 -8.96 23.28
N GLU A 350 -19.66 -9.47 22.92
CA GLU A 350 -20.13 -9.49 21.51
C GLU A 350 -20.22 -8.11 20.84
N GLN A 351 -20.18 -7.03 21.63
CA GLN A 351 -20.20 -5.65 21.16
C GLN A 351 -18.80 -5.03 21.01
N GLY A 352 -17.74 -5.75 21.42
CA GLY A 352 -16.36 -5.29 21.28
C GLY A 352 -15.99 -5.11 19.81
N MET A 353 -15.26 -4.02 19.54
CA MET A 353 -14.78 -3.68 18.21
C MET A 353 -13.31 -3.27 18.25
N ILE A 354 -12.64 -3.40 17.13
CA ILE A 354 -11.31 -2.82 16.96
C ILE A 354 -11.46 -1.31 16.76
N VAL A 355 -10.88 -0.56 17.67
CA VAL A 355 -10.99 0.90 17.72
C VAL A 355 -9.83 1.55 16.98
N LEU A 356 -10.14 2.48 16.07
CA LEU A 356 -9.16 3.24 15.28
C LEU A 356 -8.59 4.42 16.08
N ASN A 357 -7.89 4.13 17.18
CA ASN A 357 -7.22 5.11 18.04
C ASN A 357 -5.77 5.37 17.59
N GLU A 358 -5.02 6.20 18.32
CA GLU A 358 -3.61 6.48 17.98
C GLU A 358 -2.71 5.24 18.09
N ASP A 359 -2.96 4.33 19.05
CA ASP A 359 -2.19 3.08 19.18
C ASP A 359 -2.35 2.18 17.95
N PHE A 360 -3.58 2.09 17.41
CA PHE A 360 -3.86 1.36 16.17
C PHE A 360 -3.02 1.90 15.00
N PHE A 361 -2.96 3.22 14.84
CA PHE A 361 -2.17 3.84 13.75
C PHE A 361 -0.66 3.75 14.01
N HIS A 362 -0.21 3.81 15.26
CA HIS A 362 1.20 3.58 15.61
C HIS A 362 1.64 2.16 15.22
N LEU A 363 0.82 1.15 15.51
CA LEU A 363 1.08 -0.22 15.08
C LEU A 363 0.95 -0.40 13.56
N TYR A 364 -0.02 0.28 12.92
CA TYR A 364 -0.19 0.29 11.47
C TYR A 364 1.05 0.80 10.74
N ASP A 365 1.63 1.91 11.24
CA ASP A 365 2.83 2.57 10.67
C ASP A 365 4.14 1.95 11.18
N SER A 366 4.09 0.91 12.02
CA SER A 366 5.28 0.26 12.56
C SER A 366 6.14 -0.34 11.46
N LYS A 367 7.45 -0.12 11.55
CA LYS A 367 8.43 -0.75 10.65
C LYS A 367 8.65 -2.24 10.94
N LYS A 368 8.18 -2.73 12.10
CA LYS A 368 8.25 -4.16 12.43
C LYS A 368 7.09 -4.88 11.78
N GLU A 369 7.42 -5.91 11.01
CA GLU A 369 6.43 -6.65 10.21
C GLU A 369 5.35 -7.31 11.09
N GLU A 370 5.72 -7.87 12.24
CA GLU A 370 4.81 -8.52 13.20
C GLU A 370 3.75 -7.54 13.74
N GLU A 371 4.17 -6.38 14.23
CA GLU A 371 3.28 -5.34 14.77
C GLU A 371 2.31 -4.82 13.70
N SER A 372 2.83 -4.48 12.51
CA SER A 372 1.99 -4.01 11.40
C SER A 372 1.00 -5.08 10.92
N THR A 373 1.39 -6.36 10.95
CA THR A 373 0.55 -7.48 10.49
C THR A 373 -0.68 -7.64 11.36
N ILE A 374 -0.55 -7.52 12.69
CA ILE A 374 -1.67 -7.61 13.63
C ILE A 374 -2.79 -6.64 13.23
N VAL A 375 -2.42 -5.41 12.87
CA VAL A 375 -3.35 -4.36 12.48
C VAL A 375 -3.94 -4.58 11.09
N GLN A 376 -3.14 -5.05 10.13
CA GLN A 376 -3.59 -5.33 8.76
C GLN A 376 -4.61 -6.49 8.69
N VAL A 377 -4.60 -7.39 9.67
CA VAL A 377 -5.56 -8.50 9.81
C VAL A 377 -6.85 -8.05 10.52
N ALA A 378 -6.82 -6.89 11.17
CA ALA A 378 -7.91 -6.38 11.98
C ALA A 378 -9.12 -5.92 11.13
N ASN A 379 -10.34 -6.01 11.69
CA ASN A 379 -11.59 -5.59 11.04
C ASN A 379 -12.33 -4.50 11.85
N PRO A 380 -11.97 -3.21 11.71
CA PRO A 380 -12.43 -2.08 12.55
C PRO A 380 -13.87 -1.62 12.32
N TRP A 381 -14.65 -2.30 11.47
CA TRP A 381 -16.06 -1.97 11.17
C TRP A 381 -17.03 -3.10 11.55
N HIS A 382 -16.55 -4.06 12.32
CA HIS A 382 -17.27 -5.28 12.65
C HIS A 382 -17.27 -5.54 14.14
N THR A 383 -18.40 -6.07 14.61
CA THR A 383 -18.55 -6.73 15.91
C THR A 383 -19.26 -8.06 15.69
N PRO A 384 -19.04 -9.06 16.55
CA PRO A 384 -19.79 -10.32 16.49
C PRO A 384 -21.31 -10.09 16.47
N ALA A 385 -21.82 -9.21 17.35
CA ALA A 385 -23.24 -8.88 17.41
C ALA A 385 -23.76 -8.25 16.11
N TYR A 386 -23.03 -7.30 15.53
CA TYR A 386 -23.44 -6.66 14.28
C TYR A 386 -23.45 -7.64 13.11
N ASN A 387 -22.45 -8.52 13.03
CA ASN A 387 -22.39 -9.52 11.96
C ASN A 387 -23.56 -10.51 12.04
N ARG A 388 -23.88 -11.00 13.24
CA ARG A 388 -25.06 -11.85 13.50
C ARG A 388 -26.34 -11.21 13.00
N GLU A 389 -26.58 -9.94 13.34
CA GLU A 389 -27.82 -9.25 12.95
C GLU A 389 -27.88 -8.96 11.44
N ARG A 390 -26.74 -8.77 10.78
CA ARG A 390 -26.66 -8.70 9.31
C ARG A 390 -26.99 -10.03 8.63
N GLU A 391 -26.54 -11.14 9.20
CA GLU A 391 -26.84 -12.49 8.67
C GLU A 391 -28.33 -12.81 8.83
N LYS A 392 -28.95 -12.44 9.96
CA LYS A 392 -30.41 -12.48 10.15
C LYS A 392 -31.16 -11.62 9.13
N LEU A 393 -30.67 -10.41 8.87
CA LEU A 393 -31.26 -9.54 7.85
C LEU A 393 -31.19 -10.17 6.46
N PHE A 394 -30.07 -10.82 6.14
CA PHE A 394 -29.94 -11.55 4.88
C PHE A 394 -30.95 -12.71 4.78
N TYR A 395 -31.12 -13.49 5.85
CA TYR A 395 -32.16 -14.51 5.92
C TYR A 395 -33.56 -13.94 5.68
N GLU A 396 -33.96 -12.88 6.39
CA GLU A 396 -35.27 -12.24 6.21
C GLU A 396 -35.44 -11.65 4.80
N ALA A 397 -34.38 -11.17 4.16
CA ALA A 397 -34.42 -10.71 2.77
C ALA A 397 -34.75 -11.86 1.80
N LEU A 398 -34.17 -13.05 2.02
CA LEU A 398 -34.49 -14.24 1.24
C LEU A 398 -35.94 -14.68 1.42
N GLN A 399 -36.42 -14.70 2.67
CA GLN A 399 -37.83 -15.02 2.96
C GLN A 399 -38.79 -14.03 2.31
N LEU A 400 -38.46 -12.73 2.35
CA LEU A 400 -39.21 -11.68 1.67
C LEU A 400 -39.28 -11.91 0.16
N HIS A 401 -38.15 -12.22 -0.50
CA HIS A 401 -38.10 -12.50 -1.93
C HIS A 401 -38.90 -13.75 -2.29
N LYS A 402 -38.75 -14.83 -1.51
CA LYS A 402 -39.50 -16.09 -1.70
C LYS A 402 -41.00 -15.86 -1.62
N ALA A 403 -41.47 -15.19 -0.56
CA ALA A 403 -42.89 -14.89 -0.38
C ALA A 403 -43.43 -13.98 -1.50
N PHE A 404 -42.67 -12.96 -1.91
CA PHE A 404 -43.05 -12.09 -3.03
C PHE A 404 -43.22 -12.86 -4.34
N LEU A 405 -42.27 -13.76 -4.64
CA LEU A 405 -42.28 -14.58 -5.85
C LEU A 405 -43.48 -15.53 -5.88
N LEU A 406 -43.73 -16.26 -4.79
CA LEU A 406 -44.85 -17.20 -4.68
C LEU A 406 -46.22 -16.51 -4.65
N GLY A 407 -46.30 -15.29 -4.13
CA GLY A 407 -47.53 -14.48 -4.09
C GLY A 407 -47.83 -13.68 -5.36
N SER A 408 -46.91 -13.63 -6.35
CA SER A 408 -47.01 -12.71 -7.50
C SER A 408 -47.28 -13.42 -8.83
N LYS A 409 -48.53 -13.30 -9.32
CA LYS A 409 -48.90 -13.74 -10.67
C LYS A 409 -48.11 -13.01 -11.76
N ALA A 410 -47.73 -11.74 -11.54
CA ALA A 410 -46.93 -10.99 -12.49
C ALA A 410 -45.53 -11.62 -12.67
N CYS A 411 -44.88 -12.04 -11.58
CA CYS A 411 -43.60 -12.73 -11.65
C CYS A 411 -43.73 -14.08 -12.37
N LEU A 412 -44.80 -14.84 -12.09
CA LEU A 412 -45.10 -16.09 -12.81
C LEU A 412 -45.21 -15.86 -14.32
N TRP A 413 -45.98 -14.85 -14.75
CA TRP A 413 -46.14 -14.52 -16.16
C TRP A 413 -44.85 -14.02 -16.80
N ASN A 414 -44.04 -13.26 -16.08
CA ASN A 414 -42.71 -12.88 -16.55
C ASN A 414 -41.83 -14.11 -16.82
N PHE A 415 -41.83 -15.12 -15.96
CA PHE A 415 -41.08 -16.36 -16.23
C PHE A 415 -41.63 -17.14 -17.43
N LYS A 416 -42.95 -17.20 -17.62
CA LYS A 416 -43.56 -17.82 -18.82
C LYS A 416 -43.17 -17.06 -20.09
N ASN A 417 -43.26 -15.73 -20.08
CA ASN A 417 -42.86 -14.88 -21.20
C ASN A 417 -41.37 -15.00 -21.52
N LEU A 418 -40.52 -15.15 -20.49
CA LEU A 418 -39.09 -15.38 -20.67
C LEU A 418 -38.81 -16.73 -21.34
N LEU A 419 -39.52 -17.80 -20.98
CA LEU A 419 -39.41 -19.10 -21.66
C LEU A 419 -39.84 -19.03 -23.13
N LEU A 420 -40.88 -18.25 -23.45
CA LEU A 420 -41.28 -17.99 -24.83
C LEU A 420 -40.17 -17.26 -25.60
N LEU A 421 -39.58 -16.22 -25.00
CA LEU A 421 -38.51 -15.43 -25.60
C LEU A 421 -37.24 -16.25 -25.84
N TRP A 422 -36.96 -17.24 -24.98
CA TRP A 422 -35.87 -18.21 -25.15
C TRP A 422 -36.20 -19.38 -26.08
N ASN A 423 -37.29 -19.29 -26.85
CA ASN A 423 -37.71 -20.26 -27.88
C ASN A 423 -37.97 -21.69 -27.34
N GLU A 424 -38.32 -21.85 -26.06
CA GLU A 424 -38.58 -23.16 -25.44
C GLU A 424 -40.02 -23.65 -25.65
N GLN A 425 -40.99 -22.73 -25.77
CA GLN A 425 -42.38 -23.09 -26.02
C GLN A 425 -42.71 -22.92 -27.50
N ARG A 426 -43.30 -23.98 -28.04
CA ARG A 426 -43.91 -23.98 -29.36
C ARG A 426 -45.40 -23.63 -29.20
N ASP A 427 -45.97 -22.94 -30.17
CA ASP A 427 -47.42 -22.76 -30.25
C ASP A 427 -48.15 -24.10 -30.41
N ASP A 428 -49.49 -24.08 -30.42
CA ASP A 428 -50.31 -25.29 -30.56
C ASP A 428 -49.98 -26.08 -31.87
N ASP A 429 -49.37 -25.40 -32.86
CA ASP A 429 -48.89 -25.95 -34.14
C ASP A 429 -47.42 -26.42 -34.13
N LYS A 430 -46.78 -26.51 -32.95
CA LYS A 430 -45.37 -26.88 -32.78
C LYS A 430 -44.36 -25.91 -33.44
N LYS A 431 -44.73 -24.65 -33.73
CA LYS A 431 -43.82 -23.60 -34.22
C LYS A 431 -43.29 -22.74 -33.08
N THR A 432 -42.03 -22.32 -33.17
CA THR A 432 -41.41 -21.41 -32.19
C THR A 432 -42.01 -20.02 -32.31
N VAL A 433 -42.43 -19.42 -31.19
CA VAL A 433 -42.93 -18.04 -31.15
C VAL A 433 -41.81 -17.07 -31.52
N THR A 434 -42.01 -16.29 -32.58
CA THR A 434 -41.02 -15.31 -33.06
C THR A 434 -41.36 -13.92 -32.54
N PHE A 435 -40.50 -13.37 -31.69
CA PHE A 435 -40.56 -11.98 -31.23
C PHE A 435 -39.71 -11.08 -32.13
N SER A 436 -40.26 -9.93 -32.53
CA SER A 436 -39.52 -8.87 -33.21
C SER A 436 -38.42 -8.30 -32.32
N HIS A 437 -37.42 -7.66 -32.92
CA HIS A 437 -36.33 -7.02 -32.17
C HIS A 437 -36.87 -5.98 -31.18
N ARG A 438 -37.86 -5.18 -31.60
CA ARG A 438 -38.48 -4.13 -30.79
C ARG A 438 -39.19 -4.70 -29.55
N GLU A 439 -39.90 -5.83 -29.70
CA GLU A 439 -40.56 -6.49 -28.56
C GLU A 439 -39.56 -7.08 -27.57
N ARG A 440 -38.47 -7.67 -28.08
CA ARG A 440 -37.38 -8.18 -27.23
C ARG A 440 -36.74 -7.05 -26.42
N GLU A 441 -36.47 -5.91 -27.06
CA GLU A 441 -35.90 -4.74 -26.40
C GLU A 441 -36.83 -4.16 -25.33
N ALA A 442 -38.13 -4.09 -25.61
CA ALA A 442 -39.11 -3.58 -24.65
C ALA A 442 -39.30 -4.49 -23.42
N ALA A 443 -39.16 -5.81 -23.58
CA ALA A 443 -39.50 -6.77 -22.53
C ALA A 443 -38.29 -7.32 -21.76
N PHE A 444 -37.17 -7.62 -22.44
CA PHE A 444 -36.13 -8.51 -21.91
C PHE A 444 -35.50 -8.01 -20.60
N SER A 445 -35.25 -6.70 -20.48
CA SER A 445 -34.75 -6.07 -19.25
C SER A 445 -35.65 -6.35 -18.04
N SER A 446 -36.96 -6.16 -18.17
CA SER A 446 -37.93 -6.38 -17.09
C SER A 446 -38.06 -7.87 -16.73
N LEU A 447 -38.01 -8.74 -17.73
CA LEU A 447 -38.03 -10.19 -17.54
C LEU A 447 -36.78 -10.68 -16.80
N LEU A 448 -35.59 -10.17 -17.18
CA LEU A 448 -34.33 -10.49 -16.52
C LEU A 448 -34.29 -9.96 -15.08
N ASN A 449 -34.81 -8.75 -14.83
CA ASN A 449 -34.97 -8.21 -13.48
C ASN A 449 -35.84 -9.09 -12.58
N THR A 450 -36.83 -9.78 -13.14
CA THR A 450 -37.63 -10.77 -12.40
C THR A 450 -36.79 -12.00 -12.03
N VAL A 451 -35.88 -12.43 -12.91
CA VAL A 451 -34.95 -13.55 -12.61
C VAL A 451 -34.05 -13.21 -11.43
N PHE A 452 -33.56 -11.97 -11.30
CA PHE A 452 -32.75 -11.54 -10.16
C PHE A 452 -33.48 -11.60 -8.80
N LEU A 453 -34.82 -11.68 -8.78
CA LEU A 453 -35.56 -11.90 -7.53
C LEU A 453 -35.52 -13.36 -7.08
N LEU A 454 -35.44 -14.30 -8.05
CA LEU A 454 -35.40 -15.75 -7.83
C LEU A 454 -33.97 -16.27 -7.66
N THR A 455 -33.05 -15.75 -8.47
CA THR A 455 -31.62 -16.04 -8.42
C THR A 455 -30.85 -14.72 -8.39
N PRO A 456 -30.51 -14.20 -7.19
CA PRO A 456 -29.90 -12.88 -7.01
C PRO A 456 -28.57 -12.64 -7.74
N VAL A 457 -27.80 -13.69 -8.02
CA VAL A 457 -26.49 -13.57 -8.69
C VAL A 457 -26.46 -14.41 -9.97
N LEU A 458 -26.24 -13.75 -11.11
CA LEU A 458 -26.04 -14.42 -12.39
C LEU A 458 -24.58 -14.25 -12.82
N SER A 459 -23.88 -15.35 -13.15
CA SER A 459 -22.51 -15.29 -13.63
C SER A 459 -22.43 -15.52 -15.15
N THR A 460 -21.60 -14.75 -15.84
CA THR A 460 -21.34 -14.92 -17.29
C THR A 460 -19.94 -14.40 -17.62
N THR A 461 -19.37 -14.84 -18.74
CA THR A 461 -18.10 -14.31 -19.24
C THR A 461 -18.35 -13.08 -20.12
N PHE A 462 -17.36 -12.19 -20.29
CA PHE A 462 -17.50 -11.05 -21.20
C PHE A 462 -17.82 -11.46 -22.64
N ALA A 463 -17.25 -12.58 -23.10
CA ALA A 463 -17.51 -13.12 -24.44
C ALA A 463 -18.99 -13.49 -24.64
N SER A 464 -19.68 -13.95 -23.60
CA SER A 464 -21.10 -14.31 -23.67
C SER A 464 -22.05 -13.17 -23.27
N ALA A 465 -21.58 -12.22 -22.45
CA ALA A 465 -22.38 -11.10 -21.97
C ALA A 465 -22.96 -10.24 -23.11
N GLY A 466 -22.17 -10.00 -24.17
CA GLY A 466 -22.61 -9.22 -25.33
C GLY A 466 -23.85 -9.78 -26.01
N ASN A 467 -23.88 -11.10 -26.25
CA ASN A 467 -25.02 -11.79 -26.86
C ASN A 467 -26.18 -11.94 -25.86
N MET A 468 -25.88 -12.31 -24.62
CA MET A 468 -26.90 -12.51 -23.58
C MET A 468 -27.70 -11.23 -23.31
N LEU A 469 -27.03 -10.07 -23.32
CA LEU A 469 -27.63 -8.77 -23.01
C LEU A 469 -27.88 -7.92 -24.27
N ALA A 470 -27.90 -8.54 -25.46
CA ALA A 470 -28.02 -7.83 -26.73
C ALA A 470 -29.30 -7.00 -26.84
N SER A 471 -30.40 -7.46 -26.23
CA SER A 471 -31.69 -6.76 -26.21
C SER A 471 -31.82 -5.69 -25.12
N ILE A 472 -30.80 -5.46 -24.30
CA ILE A 472 -30.76 -4.35 -23.33
C ILE A 472 -30.02 -3.20 -24.00
N ARG A 473 -30.75 -2.15 -24.38
CA ARG A 473 -30.20 -0.97 -25.09
C ARG A 473 -30.13 0.28 -24.24
N GLU A 474 -30.87 0.33 -23.14
CA GLU A 474 -30.88 1.49 -22.26
C GLU A 474 -29.79 1.38 -21.17
N PRO A 475 -29.23 2.50 -20.69
CA PRO A 475 -28.24 2.49 -19.64
C PRO A 475 -28.88 2.21 -18.27
N GLY A 476 -28.15 1.50 -17.39
CA GLY A 476 -28.56 1.30 -16.00
C GLY A 476 -29.80 0.42 -15.77
N GLU A 477 -30.15 -0.45 -16.73
CA GLU A 477 -31.24 -1.41 -16.59
C GLU A 477 -30.93 -2.56 -15.59
N ILE A 478 -29.64 -2.82 -15.33
CA ILE A 478 -29.16 -3.85 -14.40
C ILE A 478 -28.60 -3.20 -13.12
N GLY A 479 -28.84 -3.81 -11.96
CA GLY A 479 -28.51 -3.21 -10.66
C GLY A 479 -27.02 -3.05 -10.35
N CYS A 480 -26.23 -4.13 -10.47
CA CYS A 480 -24.81 -4.12 -10.12
C CYS A 480 -24.03 -5.14 -10.95
N LEU A 481 -22.90 -4.72 -11.51
CA LEU A 481 -21.91 -5.59 -12.15
C LEU A 481 -20.79 -5.90 -11.16
N ILE A 482 -20.39 -7.16 -11.03
CA ILE A 482 -19.17 -7.55 -10.35
C ILE A 482 -18.25 -8.14 -11.41
N ILE A 483 -17.08 -7.54 -11.59
CA ILE A 483 -16.03 -8.02 -12.49
C ILE A 483 -14.95 -8.61 -11.60
N ASP A 484 -14.80 -9.92 -11.68
CA ASP A 484 -13.69 -10.64 -11.06
C ASP A 484 -12.59 -10.90 -12.10
N GLU A 485 -11.34 -11.04 -11.65
CA GLU A 485 -10.14 -11.17 -12.51
C GLU A 485 -10.00 -10.03 -13.54
N ALA A 486 -10.38 -8.80 -13.15
CA ALA A 486 -10.38 -7.62 -14.01
C ALA A 486 -9.00 -7.24 -14.58
N GLY A 487 -7.91 -7.72 -13.96
CA GLY A 487 -6.54 -7.56 -14.43
C GLY A 487 -6.27 -8.25 -15.77
N GLN A 488 -7.10 -9.23 -16.15
CA GLN A 488 -6.97 -9.98 -17.40
C GLN A 488 -7.98 -9.59 -18.47
N ALA A 489 -8.97 -8.78 -18.09
CA ALA A 489 -9.96 -8.31 -19.03
C ALA A 489 -9.42 -7.05 -19.72
N SER A 490 -9.48 -7.03 -21.05
CA SER A 490 -9.20 -5.81 -21.80
C SER A 490 -10.35 -4.81 -21.64
N PRO A 491 -10.08 -3.49 -21.51
CA PRO A 491 -11.09 -2.48 -21.18
C PRO A 491 -12.34 -2.51 -22.07
N GLN A 492 -12.16 -2.74 -23.38
CA GLN A 492 -13.27 -2.78 -24.35
C GLN A 492 -14.27 -3.90 -24.10
N MET A 493 -13.87 -5.01 -23.48
CA MET A 493 -14.75 -6.15 -23.20
C MET A 493 -15.77 -5.84 -22.10
N ALA A 494 -15.44 -4.93 -21.19
CA ALA A 494 -16.32 -4.54 -20.08
C ALA A 494 -17.34 -3.47 -20.47
N LEU A 495 -17.08 -2.68 -21.52
CA LEU A 495 -17.85 -1.48 -21.89
C LEU A 495 -19.36 -1.74 -21.99
N GLY A 496 -19.76 -2.79 -22.72
CA GLY A 496 -21.17 -3.12 -22.88
C GLY A 496 -21.85 -3.54 -21.58
N SER A 497 -21.13 -4.19 -20.68
CA SER A 497 -21.68 -4.59 -19.37
C SER A 497 -21.77 -3.39 -18.43
N LEU A 498 -20.75 -2.53 -18.42
CA LEU A 498 -20.70 -1.30 -17.64
C LEU A 498 -21.84 -0.34 -18.03
N TYR A 499 -22.06 -0.14 -19.33
CA TYR A 499 -23.13 0.74 -19.84
C TYR A 499 -24.52 0.34 -19.32
N ARG A 500 -24.80 -0.97 -19.26
CA ARG A 500 -26.10 -1.51 -18.85
C ARG A 500 -26.30 -1.57 -17.33
N CYS A 501 -25.24 -1.38 -16.53
CA CYS A 501 -25.31 -1.53 -15.08
C CYS A 501 -25.23 -0.17 -14.37
N ARG A 502 -26.01 -0.01 -13.28
CA ARG A 502 -26.00 1.23 -12.48
C ARG A 502 -24.72 1.44 -11.68
N ARG A 503 -24.09 0.33 -11.27
CA ARG A 503 -22.90 0.30 -10.42
C ARG A 503 -22.01 -0.86 -10.83
N ALA A 504 -20.70 -0.72 -10.63
CA ALA A 504 -19.74 -1.78 -10.88
C ALA A 504 -18.78 -1.92 -9.68
N ILE A 505 -18.45 -3.16 -9.35
CA ILE A 505 -17.35 -3.54 -8.46
C ILE A 505 -16.33 -4.24 -9.35
N VAL A 506 -15.11 -3.71 -9.40
CA VAL A 506 -14.02 -4.23 -10.22
C VAL A 506 -12.96 -4.79 -9.29
N VAL A 507 -12.66 -6.07 -9.43
CA VAL A 507 -11.71 -6.81 -8.61
C VAL A 507 -10.76 -7.56 -9.53
N GLY A 508 -9.46 -7.41 -9.29
CA GLY A 508 -8.42 -8.01 -10.10
C GLY A 508 -7.06 -7.59 -9.59
N ASP A 509 -6.03 -8.23 -10.12
CA ASP A 509 -4.65 -7.95 -9.77
C ASP A 509 -3.86 -7.60 -11.05
N PRO A 510 -3.39 -6.34 -11.22
CA PRO A 510 -2.65 -5.94 -12.39
C PRO A 510 -1.25 -6.59 -12.48
N LYS A 511 -0.74 -7.19 -11.38
CA LYS A 511 0.56 -7.88 -11.32
C LYS A 511 0.46 -9.39 -11.53
N GLN A 512 -0.72 -9.89 -11.90
CA GLN A 512 -0.93 -11.28 -12.35
C GLN A 512 -0.94 -11.34 -13.89
N VAL A 513 -1.80 -12.16 -14.49
CA VAL A 513 -1.81 -12.37 -15.95
C VAL A 513 -2.39 -11.14 -16.66
N GLU A 514 -1.68 -10.64 -17.66
CA GLU A 514 -2.14 -9.54 -18.51
C GLU A 514 -3.23 -9.99 -19.49
N PRO A 515 -4.05 -9.06 -20.03
CA PRO A 515 -5.04 -9.41 -21.04
C PRO A 515 -4.43 -10.06 -22.28
N VAL A 516 -5.00 -11.19 -22.71
CA VAL A 516 -4.61 -11.83 -23.98
C VAL A 516 -5.22 -11.03 -25.14
N VAL A 517 -4.37 -10.35 -25.92
CA VAL A 517 -4.76 -9.60 -27.12
C VAL A 517 -4.31 -10.38 -28.36
N THR A 518 -5.24 -10.69 -29.27
CA THR A 518 -4.89 -11.33 -30.55
C THR A 518 -4.15 -10.36 -31.46
N ASP A 519 -3.32 -10.89 -32.37
CA ASP A 519 -2.53 -10.06 -33.30
C ASP A 519 -3.42 -9.18 -34.20
N GLU A 520 -4.61 -9.66 -34.57
CA GLU A 520 -5.59 -8.89 -35.34
C GLU A 520 -6.09 -7.65 -34.57
N LEU A 521 -6.43 -7.84 -33.28
CA LEU A 521 -6.87 -6.74 -32.41
C LEU A 521 -5.74 -5.73 -32.18
N ASP A 522 -4.50 -6.20 -32.09
CA ASP A 522 -3.33 -5.34 -31.98
C ASP A 522 -3.13 -4.47 -33.22
N LEU A 523 -3.22 -5.07 -34.40
CA LEU A 523 -3.11 -4.33 -35.66
C LEU A 523 -4.21 -3.26 -35.76
N ILE A 524 -5.44 -3.59 -35.38
CA ILE A 524 -6.56 -2.63 -35.35
C ILE A 524 -6.27 -1.47 -34.38
N LYS A 525 -5.73 -1.76 -33.19
CA LYS A 525 -5.36 -0.72 -32.21
C LYS A 525 -4.29 0.23 -32.74
N GLN A 526 -3.31 -0.28 -33.49
CA GLN A 526 -2.25 0.53 -34.09
C GLN A 526 -2.75 1.45 -35.21
N ILE A 527 -3.79 1.02 -35.94
CA ILE A 527 -4.41 1.77 -37.05
C ILE A 527 -5.32 2.88 -36.52
N ILE A 528 -6.11 2.64 -35.47
CA ILE A 528 -7.07 3.62 -34.92
C ILE A 528 -6.35 4.59 -33.97
N GLN A 529 -5.71 5.61 -34.55
CA GLN A 529 -5.01 6.67 -33.81
C GLN A 529 -5.87 7.91 -33.64
N ASN A 530 -6.38 8.16 -32.43
CA ASN A 530 -6.92 9.46 -32.04
C ASN A 530 -6.55 9.78 -30.58
N ARG A 531 -6.72 11.05 -30.17
CA ARG A 531 -6.36 11.51 -28.81
C ARG A 531 -7.11 10.79 -27.68
N TYR A 532 -8.25 10.17 -27.96
CA TYR A 532 -9.10 9.51 -26.97
C TYR A 532 -8.84 7.99 -26.87
N THR A 533 -8.28 7.36 -27.90
CA THR A 533 -8.01 5.91 -27.93
C THR A 533 -6.65 5.51 -27.38
N VAL A 534 -5.74 6.46 -27.13
CA VAL A 534 -4.37 6.21 -26.63
C VAL A 534 -4.34 5.26 -25.44
N TYR A 535 -5.24 5.43 -24.47
CA TYR A 535 -5.29 4.56 -23.29
C TYR A 535 -5.80 3.14 -23.58
N TYR A 536 -6.53 2.92 -24.67
CA TYR A 536 -7.03 1.60 -25.09
C TYR A 536 -6.07 0.87 -26.04
N GLN A 537 -5.04 1.56 -26.54
CA GLN A 537 -4.07 1.03 -27.49
C GLN A 537 -3.04 0.09 -26.84
N SER A 538 -2.72 0.27 -25.56
CA SER A 538 -1.80 -0.66 -24.88
C SER A 538 -2.40 -2.06 -24.78
N LYS A 539 -1.54 -3.08 -24.96
CA LYS A 539 -1.87 -4.49 -24.66
C LYS A 539 -1.88 -4.78 -23.16
N THR A 540 -1.11 -4.02 -22.39
CA THR A 540 -0.93 -4.24 -20.95
C THR A 540 -2.08 -3.68 -20.13
N HIS A 541 -2.81 -2.69 -20.65
CA HIS A 541 -3.89 -2.06 -19.89
C HIS A 541 -5.10 -2.98 -19.75
N SER A 542 -5.54 -3.14 -18.50
CA SER A 542 -6.68 -3.96 -18.11
C SER A 542 -7.85 -3.13 -17.58
N VAL A 543 -9.01 -3.76 -17.40
CA VAL A 543 -10.16 -3.14 -16.72
C VAL A 543 -9.79 -2.72 -15.29
N GLN A 544 -8.95 -3.51 -14.61
CA GLN A 544 -8.47 -3.20 -13.25
C GLN A 544 -7.65 -1.90 -13.23
N GLU A 545 -6.69 -1.73 -14.14
CA GLU A 545 -5.87 -0.52 -14.15
C GLU A 545 -6.69 0.76 -14.39
N PHE A 546 -7.75 0.67 -15.20
CA PHE A 546 -8.67 1.79 -15.40
C PHE A 546 -9.45 2.11 -14.11
N ALA A 547 -9.90 1.08 -13.40
CA ALA A 547 -10.56 1.24 -12.11
C ALA A 547 -9.61 1.82 -11.06
N ASP A 548 -8.36 1.35 -11.00
CA ASP A 548 -7.33 1.85 -10.08
C ASP A 548 -7.06 3.33 -10.31
N ARG A 549 -6.88 3.77 -11.56
CA ARG A 549 -6.66 5.19 -11.90
C ARG A 549 -7.81 6.11 -11.48
N LEU A 550 -9.04 5.61 -11.47
CA LEU A 550 -10.21 6.36 -11.01
C LEU A 550 -10.36 6.34 -9.48
N ASN A 551 -9.70 5.41 -8.81
CA ASN A 551 -9.78 5.26 -7.37
C ASN A 551 -8.86 6.27 -6.67
N THR A 552 -9.45 7.08 -5.78
CA THR A 552 -8.72 8.10 -4.99
C THR A 552 -8.01 7.53 -3.77
N ILE A 553 -8.28 6.27 -3.43
CA ILE A 553 -7.72 5.57 -2.28
C ILE A 553 -6.90 4.39 -2.79
N GLY A 554 -5.61 4.40 -2.48
CA GLY A 554 -4.67 3.41 -3.00
C GLY A 554 -3.26 3.61 -2.50
N THR A 555 -2.32 2.89 -3.11
CA THR A 555 -0.89 3.01 -2.87
C THR A 555 -0.12 2.89 -4.19
N ILE A 556 1.17 3.20 -4.15
CA ILE A 556 2.08 3.06 -5.29
C ILE A 556 2.94 1.82 -5.09
N TYR A 557 2.93 0.93 -6.08
CA TYR A 557 3.89 -0.15 -6.21
C TYR A 557 5.04 0.33 -7.09
N ALA A 558 6.23 0.47 -6.50
CA ALA A 558 7.45 0.76 -7.24
C ALA A 558 8.14 -0.57 -7.62
N ASP A 559 8.40 -0.77 -8.91
CA ASP A 559 9.13 -1.93 -9.44
C ASP A 559 10.14 -1.48 -10.49
N ASP A 560 11.42 -1.72 -10.24
CA ASP A 560 12.55 -1.37 -11.13
C ASP A 560 12.46 0.03 -11.78
N GLY A 561 12.00 1.04 -11.02
CA GLY A 561 11.88 2.44 -11.45
C GLY A 561 10.52 2.83 -12.05
N TYR A 562 9.58 1.91 -12.20
CA TYR A 562 8.21 2.16 -12.62
C TYR A 562 7.25 2.18 -11.43
N GLU A 563 6.52 3.28 -11.29
CA GLU A 563 5.48 3.44 -10.26
C GLU A 563 4.10 3.08 -10.83
N THR A 564 3.45 2.09 -10.21
CA THR A 564 2.08 1.67 -10.55
C THR A 564 1.14 2.06 -9.42
N TRP A 565 0.12 2.88 -9.69
CA TRP A 565 -0.95 3.16 -8.74
C TRP A 565 -1.93 1.98 -8.66
N VAL A 566 -2.20 1.50 -7.44
CA VAL A 566 -3.14 0.39 -7.19
C VAL A 566 -4.19 0.86 -6.18
N GLY A 567 -5.46 0.73 -6.55
CA GLY A 567 -6.58 1.16 -5.72
C GLY A 567 -6.94 0.10 -4.67
N CYS A 568 -7.15 0.52 -3.42
CA CYS A 568 -7.60 -0.33 -2.31
C CYS A 568 -6.94 -1.74 -2.25
N PRO A 569 -5.60 -1.86 -2.25
CA PRO A 569 -4.93 -3.17 -2.30
C PRO A 569 -5.22 -4.03 -1.07
N LEU A 570 -5.38 -5.34 -1.28
CA LEU A 570 -5.45 -6.32 -0.19
C LEU A 570 -4.05 -6.86 0.09
N VAL A 571 -3.50 -6.56 1.26
CA VAL A 571 -2.11 -6.89 1.60
C VAL A 571 -1.95 -8.21 2.38
N VAL A 572 -3.03 -8.76 2.96
CA VAL A 572 -2.96 -10.00 3.74
C VAL A 572 -3.12 -11.21 2.83
N HIS A 573 -2.07 -12.04 2.75
CA HIS A 573 -2.08 -13.28 1.96
C HIS A 573 -2.33 -14.51 2.84
N ARG A 574 -3.34 -15.32 2.49
CA ARG A 574 -3.75 -16.53 3.26
C ARG A 574 -3.66 -17.86 2.49
N ARG A 575 -3.06 -17.89 1.28
CA ARG A 575 -3.06 -19.08 0.42
C ARG A 575 -1.84 -19.96 0.61
N CYS A 576 -0.65 -19.39 0.44
CA CYS A 576 0.61 -20.13 0.38
C CYS A 576 1.55 -19.75 1.52
N ILE A 577 2.38 -20.70 1.93
CA ILE A 577 3.45 -20.48 2.91
C ILE A 577 4.75 -20.08 2.19
N SER A 578 5.70 -19.48 2.91
CA SER A 578 7.07 -19.36 2.41
C SER A 578 7.69 -20.74 2.13
N PRO A 579 8.52 -20.88 1.08
CA PRO A 579 9.12 -19.80 0.28
C PRO A 579 8.25 -19.25 -0.86
N MET A 580 7.11 -19.87 -1.20
CA MET A 580 6.24 -19.42 -2.30
C MET A 580 5.73 -18.00 -2.08
N PHE A 581 5.30 -17.70 -0.84
CA PHE A 581 4.88 -16.37 -0.43
C PHE A 581 5.99 -15.33 -0.67
N GLU A 582 7.19 -15.57 -0.16
CA GLU A 582 8.32 -14.65 -0.30
C GLU A 582 8.74 -14.44 -1.75
N ILE A 583 8.72 -15.49 -2.58
CA ILE A 583 9.01 -15.38 -4.01
C ILE A 583 7.98 -14.44 -4.67
N SER A 584 6.69 -14.70 -4.45
CA SER A 584 5.62 -13.87 -5.00
C SER A 584 5.72 -12.40 -4.53
N ASN A 585 5.89 -12.19 -3.22
CA ASN A 585 5.96 -10.87 -2.60
C ASN A 585 7.17 -10.05 -3.07
N ALA A 586 8.33 -10.69 -3.22
CA ALA A 586 9.55 -10.03 -3.68
C ALA A 586 9.55 -9.73 -5.19
N LEU A 587 8.83 -10.53 -5.99
CA LEU A 587 8.80 -10.38 -7.45
C LEU A 587 7.70 -9.44 -7.95
N SER A 588 6.56 -9.39 -7.28
CA SER A 588 5.36 -8.74 -7.83
C SER A 588 4.76 -7.64 -6.94
N TYR A 589 5.08 -7.63 -5.64
CA TYR A 589 4.38 -6.77 -4.66
C TYR A 589 5.33 -5.98 -3.74
N ASN A 590 6.60 -5.82 -4.12
CA ASN A 590 7.61 -5.03 -3.41
C ASN A 590 7.63 -5.26 -1.87
N ASN A 591 7.44 -6.50 -1.44
CA ASN A 591 7.41 -6.92 -0.02
C ASN A 591 6.30 -6.26 0.85
N MET A 592 5.23 -5.74 0.24
CA MET A 592 4.11 -5.15 0.99
C MET A 592 3.12 -6.17 1.54
N MET A 593 3.03 -7.37 0.94
CA MET A 593 2.11 -8.38 1.45
C MET A 593 2.55 -8.91 2.82
N ARG A 594 1.57 -9.41 3.61
CA ARG A 594 1.75 -10.05 4.92
C ARG A 594 1.20 -11.47 4.89
N GLN A 595 2.01 -12.45 5.29
CA GLN A 595 1.59 -13.86 5.29
C GLN A 595 0.74 -14.18 6.53
N GLN A 596 -0.40 -14.82 6.30
CA GLN A 596 -1.34 -15.34 7.31
C GLN A 596 -1.91 -16.69 6.84
N THR A 597 -1.04 -17.55 6.34
CA THR A 597 -1.39 -18.90 5.84
C THR A 597 -1.11 -19.93 6.93
N THR A 598 -2.10 -20.79 7.22
CA THR A 598 -1.94 -21.90 8.17
C THR A 598 -1.02 -22.98 7.61
N LEU A 599 -0.14 -23.52 8.45
CA LEU A 599 0.70 -24.67 8.12
C LEU A 599 -0.13 -25.95 7.88
N PRO A 600 0.34 -26.89 7.04
CA PRO A 600 -0.33 -28.18 6.87
C PRO A 600 -0.25 -28.98 8.17
N ASN A 601 -1.27 -29.82 8.45
CA ASN A 601 -1.19 -30.78 9.54
C ASN A 601 -0.23 -31.95 9.17
N LEU A 602 0.19 -32.72 10.17
CA LEU A 602 1.17 -33.80 9.99
C LEU A 602 0.71 -34.88 9.00
N GLU A 603 -0.59 -35.22 9.00
CA GLU A 603 -1.15 -36.21 8.07
C GLU A 603 -1.06 -35.74 6.62
N LYS A 604 -1.42 -34.48 6.36
CA LYS A 604 -1.30 -33.89 5.02
C LYS A 604 0.17 -33.79 4.59
N GLU A 605 1.05 -33.39 5.50
CA GLU A 605 2.49 -33.26 5.24
C GLU A 605 3.14 -34.61 4.90
N ALA A 606 2.72 -35.71 5.54
CA ALA A 606 3.17 -37.07 5.22
C ALA A 606 2.76 -37.54 3.82
N GLY A 607 1.68 -36.98 3.27
CA GLY A 607 1.17 -37.27 1.92
C GLY A 607 1.97 -36.61 0.79
N PHE A 608 2.85 -35.65 1.11
CA PHE A 608 3.60 -34.90 0.10
C PHE A 608 4.71 -35.73 -0.54
N CYS A 609 5.00 -35.47 -1.81
CA CYS A 609 6.03 -36.24 -2.53
C CYS A 609 7.44 -35.98 -1.98
N ARG A 610 7.68 -34.78 -1.42
CA ARG A 610 8.90 -34.42 -0.67
C ARG A 610 8.59 -33.58 0.57
N GLU A 611 9.51 -33.63 1.52
CA GLU A 611 9.39 -32.90 2.79
C GLU A 611 9.58 -31.39 2.63
N SER A 612 10.36 -30.94 1.65
CA SER A 612 10.78 -29.53 1.48
C SER A 612 10.63 -28.99 0.06
N SER A 613 10.32 -27.70 -0.04
CA SER A 613 10.39 -26.93 -1.29
C SER A 613 11.84 -26.73 -1.71
N GLY A 614 12.11 -26.67 -3.01
CA GLY A 614 13.48 -26.45 -3.48
C GLY A 614 13.62 -26.38 -4.99
N TRP A 615 14.82 -26.00 -5.43
CA TRP A 615 15.26 -26.13 -6.82
C TRP A 615 15.86 -27.53 -7.02
N ILE A 616 15.48 -28.20 -8.10
CA ILE A 616 15.99 -29.52 -8.49
C ILE A 616 16.69 -29.33 -9.82
N ASN A 617 18.02 -29.30 -9.77
CA ASN A 617 18.82 -28.98 -10.93
C ASN A 617 18.98 -30.21 -11.82
N VAL A 618 18.46 -30.12 -13.04
CA VAL A 618 18.51 -31.22 -14.01
C VAL A 618 18.90 -30.65 -15.38
N SER A 619 20.10 -31.01 -15.83
CA SER A 619 20.58 -30.69 -17.18
C SER A 619 20.01 -31.64 -18.21
N GLY A 620 20.00 -31.20 -19.47
CA GLY A 620 19.58 -32.00 -20.60
C GLY A 620 19.67 -31.23 -21.90
N SER A 621 19.11 -31.79 -22.97
CA SER A 621 19.01 -31.13 -24.26
C SER A 621 17.58 -31.22 -24.77
N GLU A 622 17.17 -30.21 -25.51
CA GLU A 622 15.86 -30.19 -26.16
C GLU A 622 15.78 -31.29 -27.23
N ASN A 623 14.58 -31.84 -27.45
CA ASN A 623 14.38 -32.90 -28.45
C ASN A 623 14.66 -32.42 -29.88
N ASN A 624 14.44 -31.14 -30.17
CA ASN A 624 14.69 -30.56 -31.49
C ASN A 624 14.93 -29.04 -31.43
N SER A 625 16.16 -28.61 -31.76
CA SER A 625 16.56 -27.21 -31.76
C SER A 625 15.93 -26.37 -32.88
N ALA A 626 15.40 -26.98 -33.94
CA ALA A 626 14.78 -26.26 -35.07
C ALA A 626 13.28 -25.97 -34.87
N GLY A 627 12.60 -26.73 -34.00
CA GLY A 627 11.13 -26.71 -33.87
C GLY A 627 10.55 -25.88 -32.73
N LYS A 628 11.39 -25.18 -31.93
CA LYS A 628 10.99 -24.55 -30.65
C LYS A 628 10.35 -25.56 -29.67
N ASP A 629 10.77 -26.82 -29.71
CA ASP A 629 10.35 -27.83 -28.74
C ASP A 629 11.20 -27.69 -27.47
N HIS A 630 10.64 -27.02 -26.46
CA HIS A 630 11.34 -26.71 -25.21
C HIS A 630 11.32 -27.86 -24.20
N TYR A 631 10.75 -29.02 -24.54
CA TYR A 631 10.73 -30.17 -23.66
C TYR A 631 12.11 -30.82 -23.54
N VAL A 632 12.51 -31.10 -22.29
CA VAL A 632 13.77 -31.77 -21.94
C VAL A 632 13.44 -33.07 -21.23
N ASP A 633 13.77 -34.21 -21.85
CA ASP A 633 13.37 -35.54 -21.37
C ASP A 633 13.88 -35.87 -19.96
N THR A 634 15.13 -35.50 -19.64
CA THR A 634 15.72 -35.74 -18.31
C THR A 634 14.95 -35.00 -17.20
N GLN A 635 14.52 -33.76 -17.46
CA GLN A 635 13.69 -32.98 -16.55
C GLN A 635 12.30 -33.62 -16.38
N GLY A 636 11.70 -34.08 -17.49
CA GLY A 636 10.42 -34.80 -17.47
C GLY A 636 10.46 -36.10 -16.66
N ARG A 637 11.53 -36.90 -16.79
CA ARG A 637 11.75 -38.10 -15.97
C ARG A 637 11.88 -37.77 -14.49
N LYS A 638 12.54 -36.65 -14.14
CA LYS A 638 12.63 -36.22 -12.74
C LYS A 638 11.27 -35.77 -12.19
N ALA A 639 10.49 -35.05 -12.98
CA ALA A 639 9.11 -34.73 -12.61
C ALA A 639 8.28 -36.00 -12.40
N TRP A 640 8.45 -37.01 -13.25
CA TRP A 640 7.76 -38.29 -13.14
C TRP A 640 8.09 -39.07 -11.86
N GLU A 641 9.33 -39.02 -11.38
CA GLU A 641 9.71 -39.58 -10.09
C GLU A 641 8.85 -39.00 -8.96
N PHE A 642 8.65 -37.68 -8.96
CA PHE A 642 7.90 -36.98 -7.91
C PHE A 642 6.40 -37.27 -8.02
N ILE A 643 5.87 -37.26 -9.25
CA ILE A 643 4.48 -37.62 -9.52
C ILE A 643 4.21 -39.05 -9.02
N ARG A 644 5.08 -40.01 -9.36
CA ARG A 644 4.92 -41.40 -8.92
C ARG A 644 4.93 -41.54 -7.40
N ASN A 645 5.83 -40.83 -6.73
CA ASN A 645 5.88 -40.80 -5.26
C ASN A 645 4.59 -40.23 -4.66
N ALA A 646 4.03 -39.17 -5.23
CA ALA A 646 2.75 -38.60 -4.80
C ALA A 646 1.59 -39.60 -4.92
N PHE A 647 1.53 -40.36 -6.03
CA PHE A 647 0.52 -41.41 -6.23
C PHE A 647 0.69 -42.60 -5.28
N GLN A 648 1.93 -42.92 -4.87
CA GLN A 648 2.20 -43.97 -3.88
C GLN A 648 1.75 -43.57 -2.47
N LYS A 649 1.89 -42.28 -2.12
CA LYS A 649 1.50 -41.74 -0.81
C LYS A 649 0.02 -41.36 -0.72
N SER A 650 -0.64 -41.11 -1.85
CA SER A 650 -2.05 -40.71 -1.89
C SER A 650 -3.00 -41.88 -2.12
N LYS A 651 -4.05 -41.96 -1.30
CA LYS A 651 -5.18 -42.90 -1.49
C LYS A 651 -6.06 -42.54 -2.70
N GLY A 652 -6.01 -41.30 -3.18
CA GLY A 652 -6.82 -40.78 -4.29
C GLY A 652 -5.97 -40.14 -5.39
N ILE A 653 -6.55 -39.22 -6.17
CA ILE A 653 -5.78 -38.36 -7.07
C ILE A 653 -4.95 -37.40 -6.20
N PRO A 654 -3.61 -37.33 -6.35
CA PRO A 654 -2.79 -36.43 -5.55
C PRO A 654 -3.11 -34.97 -5.87
N ASN A 655 -3.10 -34.13 -4.84
CA ASN A 655 -3.32 -32.69 -4.97
C ASN A 655 -2.02 -31.97 -5.38
N LEU A 656 -1.53 -32.34 -6.55
CA LEU A 656 -0.26 -31.94 -7.14
C LEU A 656 -0.51 -31.38 -8.54
N PHE A 657 -0.01 -30.18 -8.85
CA PHE A 657 0.00 -29.66 -10.23
C PHE A 657 1.38 -29.69 -10.84
N VAL A 658 1.45 -29.90 -12.16
CA VAL A 658 2.62 -29.61 -12.97
C VAL A 658 2.34 -28.41 -13.85
N ILE A 659 3.04 -27.32 -13.55
CA ILE A 659 2.92 -26.05 -14.25
C ILE A 659 4.18 -25.85 -15.08
N THR A 660 4.01 -25.38 -16.31
CA THR A 660 5.13 -25.04 -17.19
C THR A 660 4.85 -23.75 -17.96
N PRO A 661 5.86 -22.94 -18.30
CA PRO A 661 5.65 -21.78 -19.16
C PRO A 661 5.34 -22.15 -20.62
N PHE A 662 5.69 -23.35 -21.08
CA PHE A 662 5.63 -23.70 -22.50
C PHE A 662 4.63 -24.82 -22.81
N THR A 663 3.84 -24.65 -23.87
CA THR A 663 2.91 -25.67 -24.35
C THR A 663 3.62 -26.94 -24.82
N THR A 664 4.82 -26.81 -25.42
CA THR A 664 5.64 -27.93 -25.86
C THR A 664 6.11 -28.80 -24.70
N VAL A 665 6.49 -28.20 -23.57
CA VAL A 665 6.84 -28.93 -22.33
C VAL A 665 5.63 -29.67 -21.77
N ARG A 666 4.44 -29.05 -21.77
CA ARG A 666 3.17 -29.69 -21.35
C ARG A 666 2.89 -30.95 -22.17
N GLU A 667 2.91 -30.83 -23.49
CA GLU A 667 2.64 -31.96 -24.39
C GLU A 667 3.71 -33.04 -24.29
N GLY A 668 4.99 -32.65 -24.21
CA GLY A 668 6.11 -33.57 -24.04
C GLY A 668 5.98 -34.40 -22.75
N LEU A 669 5.64 -33.77 -21.63
CA LEU A 669 5.42 -34.47 -20.36
C LEU A 669 4.20 -35.40 -20.43
N ARG A 670 3.07 -34.96 -20.98
CA ARG A 670 1.88 -35.82 -21.13
C ARG A 670 2.20 -37.04 -21.98
N LYS A 671 2.91 -36.87 -23.09
CA LYS A 671 3.36 -37.97 -23.95
C LYS A 671 4.30 -38.93 -23.21
N MET A 672 5.23 -38.41 -22.40
CA MET A 672 6.14 -39.22 -21.59
C MET A 672 5.38 -40.03 -20.52
N ILE A 673 4.37 -39.43 -19.89
CA ILE A 673 3.56 -40.09 -18.84
C ILE A 673 2.68 -41.19 -19.46
N CYS A 674 2.05 -40.92 -20.60
CA CYS A 674 1.22 -41.89 -21.31
C CYS A 674 1.98 -43.15 -21.74
N SER A 675 3.31 -43.06 -21.91
CA SER A 675 4.15 -44.23 -22.25
C SER A 675 4.59 -45.05 -21.04
N GLN A 676 4.27 -44.63 -19.80
CA GLN A 676 4.66 -45.35 -18.59
C GLN A 676 3.69 -46.52 -18.29
N PRO A 677 4.21 -47.67 -17.83
CA PRO A 677 3.36 -48.82 -17.48
C PRO A 677 2.29 -48.50 -16.40
N GLU A 678 2.62 -47.64 -15.43
CA GLU A 678 1.72 -47.25 -14.35
C GLU A 678 0.49 -46.48 -14.86
N TYR A 679 0.67 -45.67 -15.91
CA TYR A 679 -0.41 -44.89 -16.51
C TYR A 679 -1.50 -45.78 -17.11
N GLN A 680 -1.12 -46.90 -17.73
CA GLN A 680 -2.09 -47.84 -18.32
C GLN A 680 -2.83 -48.68 -17.28
N LYS A 681 -2.25 -48.84 -16.08
CA LYS A 681 -2.80 -49.69 -15.02
C LYS A 681 -3.76 -48.95 -14.08
N ASP A 682 -3.50 -47.66 -13.82
CA ASP A 682 -4.27 -46.88 -12.85
C ASP A 682 -4.92 -45.66 -13.54
N LYS A 683 -6.25 -45.72 -13.69
CA LYS A 683 -7.07 -44.67 -14.31
C LYS A 683 -6.92 -43.30 -13.62
N ARG A 684 -6.50 -43.27 -12.34
CA ARG A 684 -6.26 -42.00 -11.62
C ARG A 684 -5.19 -41.16 -12.32
N PHE A 685 -4.19 -41.78 -12.96
CA PHE A 685 -3.17 -41.02 -13.70
C PHE A 685 -3.73 -40.31 -14.93
N GLN A 686 -4.63 -40.96 -15.66
CA GLN A 686 -5.27 -40.34 -16.84
C GLN A 686 -6.12 -39.14 -16.42
N GLU A 687 -6.98 -39.32 -15.42
CA GLU A 687 -7.83 -38.24 -14.91
C GLU A 687 -6.99 -37.07 -14.37
N TRP A 688 -5.91 -37.36 -13.65
CA TRP A 688 -4.97 -36.35 -13.15
C TRP A 688 -4.22 -35.64 -14.29
N ALA A 689 -3.67 -36.37 -15.26
CA ALA A 689 -2.89 -35.78 -16.35
C ALA A 689 -3.69 -34.81 -17.22
N ASP A 690 -5.01 -35.02 -17.33
CA ASP A 690 -5.92 -34.16 -18.08
C ASP A 690 -6.25 -32.85 -17.34
N GLN A 691 -6.24 -32.87 -16.01
CA GLN A 691 -6.68 -31.73 -15.18
C GLN A 691 -5.54 -30.98 -14.49
N CYS A 692 -4.40 -31.65 -14.28
CA CYS A 692 -3.32 -31.23 -13.38
C CYS A 692 -1.98 -30.99 -14.07
N ILE A 693 -1.90 -31.12 -15.41
CA ILE A 693 -0.73 -30.73 -16.21
C ILE A 693 -1.13 -29.63 -17.19
N GLY A 694 -0.48 -28.47 -17.11
CA GLY A 694 -0.93 -27.30 -17.86
C GLY A 694 0.09 -26.18 -17.94
N THR A 695 -0.22 -25.19 -18.77
CA THR A 695 0.50 -23.92 -18.76
C THR A 695 -0.04 -23.02 -17.66
N VAL A 696 0.64 -21.90 -17.40
CA VAL A 696 0.24 -20.92 -16.39
C VAL A 696 -1.22 -20.47 -16.53
N HIS A 697 -1.71 -20.26 -17.76
CA HIS A 697 -3.10 -19.89 -18.04
C HIS A 697 -4.14 -20.97 -17.68
N THR A 698 -3.73 -22.25 -17.62
CA THR A 698 -4.63 -23.38 -17.33
C THR A 698 -5.03 -23.46 -15.86
N PHE A 699 -4.17 -22.97 -14.96
CA PHE A 699 -4.33 -23.08 -13.50
C PHE A 699 -4.78 -21.80 -12.82
N GLN A 700 -5.13 -20.79 -13.59
CA GLN A 700 -5.58 -19.54 -13.03
C GLN A 700 -6.87 -19.74 -12.21
N GLY A 701 -6.94 -19.12 -11.03
CA GLY A 701 -8.02 -19.33 -10.06
C GLY A 701 -8.04 -20.70 -9.38
N LYS A 702 -7.15 -21.64 -9.75
CA LYS A 702 -6.99 -22.95 -9.09
C LYS A 702 -5.84 -22.90 -8.07
N GLU A 703 -5.74 -23.94 -7.25
CA GLU A 703 -4.70 -24.12 -6.24
C GLU A 703 -4.48 -25.60 -5.97
N ALA A 704 -3.26 -25.97 -5.57
CA ALA A 704 -2.87 -27.32 -5.18
C ALA A 704 -2.02 -27.30 -3.90
N ASP A 705 -1.98 -28.43 -3.18
CA ASP A 705 -1.14 -28.54 -1.99
C ASP A 705 0.34 -28.47 -2.39
N GLU A 706 0.68 -29.07 -3.53
CA GLU A 706 2.03 -29.14 -4.10
C GLU A 706 2.06 -28.70 -5.57
N VAL A 707 3.14 -28.06 -6.01
CA VAL A 707 3.37 -27.71 -7.42
C VAL A 707 4.78 -28.11 -7.86
N ILE A 708 4.86 -28.78 -9.00
CA ILE A 708 6.09 -28.90 -9.80
C ILE A 708 6.07 -27.80 -10.85
N PHE A 709 7.02 -26.88 -10.78
CA PHE A 709 7.26 -25.90 -11.83
C PHE A 709 8.33 -26.44 -12.78
N LEU A 710 7.89 -27.03 -13.89
CA LEU A 710 8.73 -27.68 -14.87
C LEU A 710 9.14 -26.67 -15.96
N LEU A 711 10.42 -26.30 -15.95
CA LEU A 711 10.91 -25.17 -16.75
C LEU A 711 11.19 -25.54 -18.21
N GLY A 712 11.79 -26.71 -18.47
CA GLY A 712 12.29 -27.07 -19.79
C GLY A 712 13.52 -26.23 -20.18
N CYS A 713 13.70 -26.08 -21.49
CA CYS A 713 14.78 -25.36 -22.16
C CYS A 713 16.19 -25.94 -21.94
N ASP A 714 17.00 -25.86 -23.00
CA ASP A 714 18.45 -26.05 -22.92
C ASP A 714 19.20 -24.73 -23.17
N LYS A 715 20.53 -24.79 -23.19
CA LYS A 715 21.43 -23.65 -23.39
C LYS A 715 21.21 -22.86 -24.70
N ASN A 716 20.54 -23.45 -25.70
CA ASN A 716 20.26 -22.81 -26.99
C ASN A 716 18.94 -22.01 -26.97
N ALA A 717 18.08 -22.22 -25.99
CA ALA A 717 16.76 -21.61 -25.89
C ALA A 717 16.72 -20.30 -25.07
N LEU A 718 17.82 -19.53 -25.05
CA LEU A 718 17.90 -18.27 -24.30
C LEU A 718 16.78 -17.25 -24.59
N PRO A 719 16.27 -17.10 -25.83
CA PRO A 719 15.12 -16.24 -26.10
C PRO A 719 13.86 -16.68 -25.33
N ALA A 720 13.61 -17.98 -25.21
CA ALA A 720 12.47 -18.53 -24.48
C ALA A 720 12.62 -18.30 -22.96
N VAL A 721 13.83 -18.48 -22.42
CA VAL A 721 14.15 -18.17 -21.02
C VAL A 721 13.88 -16.69 -20.69
N ARG A 722 14.25 -15.77 -21.59
CA ARG A 722 14.03 -14.32 -21.42
C ARG A 722 12.58 -13.89 -21.58
N TRP A 723 11.77 -14.67 -22.28
CA TRP A 723 10.33 -14.41 -22.45
C TRP A 723 9.55 -14.65 -21.16
N VAL A 724 10.01 -15.56 -20.29
CA VAL A 724 9.35 -15.84 -19.01
C VAL A 724 9.48 -14.64 -18.06
N ASN A 725 8.36 -13.96 -17.82
CA ASN A 725 8.28 -12.76 -16.99
C ASN A 725 7.83 -13.05 -15.54
N ALA A 726 7.81 -12.00 -14.71
CA ALA A 726 7.42 -12.10 -13.30
C ALA A 726 5.98 -12.59 -13.12
N ASN A 727 5.05 -12.18 -13.99
CA ASN A 727 3.64 -12.58 -13.93
C ASN A 727 3.49 -14.10 -14.09
N ILE A 728 4.21 -14.71 -15.03
CA ILE A 728 4.23 -16.16 -15.25
C ILE A 728 4.72 -16.91 -14.01
N VAL A 729 5.84 -16.46 -13.44
CA VAL A 729 6.42 -17.07 -12.24
C VAL A 729 5.53 -16.87 -11.02
N ASN A 730 4.99 -15.68 -10.82
CA ASN A 730 4.08 -15.35 -9.72
C ASN A 730 2.85 -16.27 -9.73
N VAL A 731 2.23 -16.48 -10.90
CA VAL A 731 1.08 -17.37 -11.00
C VAL A 731 1.48 -18.81 -10.70
N ALA A 732 2.58 -19.33 -11.29
CA ALA A 732 3.03 -20.69 -11.07
C ALA A 732 3.34 -20.99 -9.59
N VAL A 733 4.06 -20.07 -8.94
CA VAL A 733 4.48 -20.19 -7.54
C VAL A 733 3.30 -20.10 -6.58
N THR A 734 2.38 -19.16 -6.79
CA THR A 734 1.22 -18.94 -5.91
C THR A 734 0.14 -20.00 -6.03
N ARG A 735 0.25 -20.94 -6.98
CA ARG A 735 -0.63 -22.12 -7.04
C ARG A 735 -0.28 -23.17 -5.98
N ALA A 736 0.95 -23.20 -5.48
CA ALA A 736 1.36 -24.10 -4.41
C ALA A 736 0.97 -23.52 -3.05
N LYS A 737 0.17 -24.26 -2.27
CA LYS A 737 -0.11 -23.90 -0.88
C LYS A 737 1.07 -24.20 0.03
N TYR A 738 1.67 -25.38 -0.11
CA TYR A 738 2.61 -25.92 0.88
C TYR A 738 3.97 -26.29 0.33
N ARG A 739 4.06 -26.81 -0.91
CA ARG A 739 5.34 -27.22 -1.50
C ARG A 739 5.50 -26.79 -2.94
N LEU A 740 6.69 -26.29 -3.27
CA LEU A 740 7.10 -25.91 -4.62
C LEU A 740 8.40 -26.61 -5.00
N TYR A 741 8.37 -27.30 -6.14
CA TYR A 741 9.50 -28.00 -6.72
C TYR A 741 9.82 -27.39 -8.08
N VAL A 742 10.91 -26.61 -8.17
CA VAL A 742 11.34 -26.02 -9.45
C VAL A 742 12.31 -26.98 -10.13
N ILE A 743 11.92 -27.56 -11.26
CA ILE A 743 12.75 -28.51 -12.00
C ILE A 743 13.28 -27.82 -13.26
N GLY A 744 14.60 -27.68 -13.36
CA GLY A 744 15.26 -27.11 -14.52
C GLY A 744 16.75 -26.90 -14.34
N ASP A 745 17.44 -26.57 -15.42
CA ASP A 745 18.88 -26.33 -15.42
C ASP A 745 19.20 -24.87 -15.04
N TYR A 746 19.62 -24.62 -13.80
CA TYR A 746 19.96 -23.27 -13.34
C TYR A 746 21.11 -22.63 -14.13
N THR A 747 21.98 -23.42 -14.75
CA THR A 747 23.08 -22.87 -15.57
C THR A 747 22.55 -22.14 -16.81
N VAL A 748 21.37 -22.55 -17.28
CA VAL A 748 20.57 -21.91 -18.34
C VAL A 748 19.70 -20.79 -17.76
N TRP A 749 18.94 -21.08 -16.70
CA TRP A 749 17.94 -20.16 -16.15
C TRP A 749 18.54 -18.98 -15.38
N ARG A 750 19.80 -19.05 -14.93
CA ARG A 750 20.53 -17.92 -14.32
C ARG A 750 20.66 -16.71 -15.25
N GLN A 751 20.46 -16.88 -16.56
CA GLN A 751 20.49 -15.78 -17.52
C GLN A 751 19.28 -14.82 -17.34
N SER A 752 18.25 -15.24 -16.61
CA SER A 752 17.14 -14.39 -16.19
C SER A 752 17.36 -13.90 -14.74
N PRO A 753 17.40 -12.58 -14.48
CA PRO A 753 17.48 -12.03 -13.13
C PRO A 753 16.33 -12.50 -12.22
N LEU A 754 15.17 -12.80 -12.81
CA LEU A 754 14.00 -13.35 -12.14
C LEU A 754 14.33 -14.68 -11.43
N PHE A 755 14.95 -15.60 -12.16
CA PHE A 755 15.28 -16.92 -11.64
C PHE A 755 16.50 -16.91 -10.72
N GLN A 756 17.38 -15.91 -10.82
CA GLN A 756 18.40 -15.66 -9.79
C GLN A 756 17.75 -15.28 -8.45
N LYS A 757 16.73 -14.39 -8.48
CA LYS A 757 15.95 -14.04 -7.28
C LYS A 757 15.19 -15.27 -6.74
N VAL A 758 14.52 -16.05 -7.59
CA VAL A 758 13.77 -17.27 -7.20
C VAL A 758 14.67 -18.28 -6.52
N LYS A 759 15.79 -18.66 -7.15
CA LYS A 759 16.75 -19.60 -6.55
C LYS A 759 17.33 -19.06 -5.24
N GLY A 760 17.70 -17.78 -5.22
CA GLY A 760 18.20 -17.13 -4.01
C GLY A 760 17.21 -17.17 -2.84
N ILE A 761 15.91 -16.97 -3.09
CA ILE A 761 14.88 -17.06 -2.05
C ILE A 761 14.67 -18.52 -1.61
N LEU A 762 14.51 -19.45 -2.55
CA LEU A 762 14.34 -20.88 -2.27
C LEU A 762 15.47 -21.42 -1.40
N ASP A 763 16.72 -21.21 -1.81
CA ASP A 763 17.89 -21.81 -1.16
C ASP A 763 18.21 -21.18 0.21
N SER A 764 17.74 -19.95 0.48
CA SER A 764 18.08 -19.24 1.72
C SER A 764 16.91 -19.02 2.68
N PHE A 765 15.70 -19.46 2.34
CA PHE A 765 14.53 -19.29 3.20
C PHE A 765 14.74 -19.91 4.60
N ALA A 766 15.09 -21.20 4.64
CA ALA A 766 15.34 -21.90 5.89
C ALA A 766 16.52 -21.29 6.66
N LEU A 767 17.62 -20.97 5.97
CA LEU A 767 18.79 -20.30 6.52
C LEU A 767 18.45 -18.98 7.22
N ARG A 768 17.69 -18.08 6.57
CA ARG A 768 17.30 -16.79 7.15
C ARG A 768 16.48 -16.97 8.42
N SER A 769 15.60 -17.96 8.44
CA SER A 769 14.76 -18.27 9.58
C SER A 769 15.59 -18.82 10.75
N LEU A 770 16.50 -19.77 10.47
CA LEU A 770 17.42 -20.32 11.47
C LEU A 770 18.36 -19.26 12.04
N HIS A 771 18.88 -18.35 11.21
CA HIS A 771 19.74 -17.26 11.65
C HIS A 771 19.02 -16.31 12.62
N LYS A 772 17.77 -15.93 12.33
CA LYS A 772 16.96 -15.10 13.23
C LYS A 772 16.76 -15.78 14.60
N ILE A 773 16.53 -17.09 14.60
CA ILE A 773 16.40 -17.89 15.84
C ILE A 773 17.72 -17.95 16.60
N ALA A 774 18.85 -18.11 15.90
CA ALA A 774 20.17 -18.13 16.51
C ALA A 774 20.55 -16.79 17.15
N ASP A 775 20.19 -15.66 16.51
CA ASP A 775 20.47 -14.32 17.03
C ASP A 775 19.59 -13.90 18.21
N ASN A 776 18.38 -14.47 18.31
CA ASN A 776 17.42 -14.11 19.35
C ASN A 776 16.74 -15.36 19.91
N THR A 777 17.32 -15.86 21.00
CA THR A 777 16.95 -17.13 21.66
C THR A 777 15.57 -17.11 22.30
N GLU A 778 14.91 -15.95 22.42
CA GLU A 778 13.54 -15.83 22.91
C GLU A 778 12.48 -16.12 21.82
N LEU A 779 12.85 -16.15 20.53
CA LEU A 779 11.90 -16.25 19.40
C LEU A 779 11.32 -17.65 19.15
N CYS A 780 11.96 -18.73 19.60
CA CYS A 780 11.51 -20.09 19.28
C CYS A 780 11.76 -21.06 20.44
N GLN A 781 10.68 -21.64 20.97
CA GLN A 781 10.71 -22.70 21.98
C GLN A 781 10.28 -24.07 21.42
N ASP A 782 10.02 -24.17 20.11
CA ASP A 782 9.51 -25.40 19.47
C ASP A 782 10.61 -26.12 18.68
N GLU A 783 11.15 -27.19 19.26
CA GLU A 783 12.14 -28.09 18.66
C GLU A 783 11.69 -28.61 17.28
N LYS A 784 10.41 -28.95 17.11
CA LYS A 784 9.87 -29.49 15.85
C LYS A 784 9.88 -28.45 14.73
N GLN A 785 9.77 -27.16 15.07
CA GLN A 785 9.86 -26.09 14.10
C GLN A 785 11.28 -25.98 13.54
N ILE A 786 12.30 -26.16 14.39
CA ILE A 786 13.70 -26.08 14.00
C ILE A 786 14.09 -27.29 13.14
N GLU A 787 13.70 -28.50 13.53
CA GLU A 787 13.89 -29.71 12.72
C GLU A 787 13.29 -29.55 11.31
N ARG A 788 12.07 -29.00 11.22
CA ARG A 788 11.41 -28.69 9.94
C ARG A 788 12.17 -27.67 9.10
N LEU A 789 12.81 -26.68 9.71
CA LEU A 789 13.62 -25.70 9.00
C LEU A 789 14.90 -26.34 8.45
N PHE A 790 15.57 -27.20 9.23
CA PHE A 790 16.74 -27.92 8.76
C PHE A 790 16.45 -28.83 7.57
N LYS A 791 15.31 -29.53 7.57
CA LYS A 791 14.84 -30.33 6.43
C LYS A 791 14.56 -29.50 5.16
N GLN A 792 14.39 -28.19 5.30
CA GLN A 792 14.18 -27.23 4.21
C GLN A 792 15.45 -26.53 3.73
N MET A 793 16.62 -26.88 4.28
CA MET A 793 17.89 -26.42 3.74
C MET A 793 18.12 -26.99 2.32
N PRO A 794 18.82 -26.26 1.43
CA PRO A 794 19.04 -26.71 0.07
C PRO A 794 19.88 -27.99 0.05
N GLY A 795 19.31 -29.05 -0.52
CA GLY A 795 19.98 -30.34 -0.68
C GLY A 795 20.99 -30.36 -1.85
N PRO A 796 21.66 -31.52 -2.06
CA PRO A 796 22.59 -31.71 -3.17
C PRO A 796 21.96 -31.46 -4.54
N ASP A 797 20.68 -31.78 -4.70
CA ASP A 797 19.91 -31.57 -5.92
C ASP A 797 19.71 -30.10 -6.30
N SER A 798 19.81 -29.16 -5.35
CA SER A 798 19.79 -27.72 -5.65
C SER A 798 21.18 -27.16 -5.98
N LEU A 799 22.24 -27.72 -5.38
CA LEU A 799 23.59 -27.16 -5.41
C LEU A 799 24.55 -27.89 -6.36
N THR A 800 24.14 -29.00 -6.95
CA THR A 800 24.96 -29.83 -7.87
C THR A 800 24.18 -30.23 -9.13
N ILE A 801 24.91 -30.68 -10.16
CA ILE A 801 24.34 -31.24 -11.40
C ILE A 801 24.92 -32.62 -11.62
N ASP A 802 24.09 -33.67 -11.60
CA ASP A 802 24.54 -35.05 -11.82
C ASP A 802 25.78 -35.43 -10.95
N GLY A 803 25.91 -34.80 -9.77
CA GLY A 803 27.04 -34.94 -8.84
C GLY A 803 28.29 -34.09 -9.15
N GLU A 804 28.22 -33.21 -10.15
CA GLU A 804 29.22 -32.19 -10.43
C GLU A 804 28.95 -30.88 -9.68
N LEU A 805 30.03 -30.28 -9.17
CA LEU A 805 30.06 -29.04 -8.38
C LEU A 805 30.28 -27.83 -9.29
N GLU A 806 29.27 -27.40 -10.03
CA GLU A 806 29.40 -26.18 -10.83
C GLU A 806 29.35 -24.92 -9.95
N ASP A 807 30.25 -23.95 -10.20
CA ASP A 807 30.34 -22.74 -9.36
C ASP A 807 29.07 -21.89 -9.40
N SER A 808 28.41 -21.90 -10.56
CA SER A 808 27.20 -21.14 -10.83
C SER A 808 26.02 -21.56 -9.93
N LEU A 809 26.00 -22.79 -9.43
CA LEU A 809 24.92 -23.35 -8.60
C LEU A 809 25.04 -22.91 -7.15
N ALA A 810 26.26 -22.90 -6.60
CA ALA A 810 26.54 -22.52 -5.21
C ALA A 810 26.70 -20.99 -5.03
N ALA A 811 27.11 -20.27 -6.08
CA ALA A 811 27.35 -18.82 -6.02
C ALA A 811 26.16 -17.99 -5.48
N PRO A 812 24.88 -18.24 -5.86
CA PRO A 812 23.73 -17.52 -5.29
C PRO A 812 23.62 -17.71 -3.78
N PHE A 813 23.88 -18.92 -3.29
CA PHE A 813 23.82 -19.25 -1.88
C PHE A 813 24.97 -18.58 -1.11
N TYR A 814 26.20 -18.60 -1.64
CA TYR A 814 27.33 -17.83 -1.08
C TYR A 814 27.03 -16.35 -0.97
N LYS A 815 26.53 -15.73 -2.04
CA LYS A 815 26.16 -14.30 -2.05
C LYS A 815 25.14 -13.98 -0.96
N LYS A 816 24.24 -14.91 -0.65
CA LYS A 816 23.24 -14.71 0.38
C LYS A 816 23.80 -14.89 1.79
N LEU A 817 24.68 -15.87 2.02
CA LEU A 817 25.42 -16.02 3.27
C LEU A 817 26.26 -14.76 3.56
N GLU A 818 26.96 -14.23 2.54
CA GLU A 818 27.71 -12.97 2.65
C GLU A 818 26.83 -11.78 3.03
N SER A 819 25.59 -11.74 2.53
CA SER A 819 24.63 -10.70 2.90
C SER A 819 24.10 -10.84 4.33
N ILE A 820 24.03 -12.07 4.86
CA ILE A 820 23.55 -12.34 6.22
C ILE A 820 24.65 -11.99 7.23
N TRP A 821 25.89 -12.42 6.97
CA TRP A 821 27.04 -12.20 7.85
C TRP A 821 27.95 -11.05 7.40
N LYS A 822 27.39 -10.02 6.76
CA LYS A 822 28.15 -8.94 6.13
C LYS A 822 29.17 -8.27 7.08
N ASP A 823 28.80 -8.16 8.36
CA ASP A 823 29.59 -7.50 9.40
C ASP A 823 30.21 -8.49 10.41
N GLN A 824 30.04 -9.80 10.22
CA GLN A 824 30.62 -10.82 11.10
C GLN A 824 31.98 -11.30 10.58
N VAL A 825 32.97 -11.21 11.47
CA VAL A 825 34.33 -11.66 11.25
C VAL A 825 34.60 -12.86 12.16
N LEU A 826 35.26 -13.91 11.62
CA LEU A 826 35.66 -15.07 12.43
C LEU A 826 36.54 -14.63 13.60
N THR A 827 36.25 -15.18 14.78
CA THR A 827 37.10 -15.02 15.95
C THR A 827 38.35 -15.90 15.84
N SER A 828 39.43 -15.52 16.52
CA SER A 828 40.65 -16.35 16.60
C SER A 828 40.37 -17.74 17.19
N ALA A 829 39.36 -17.87 18.06
CA ALA A 829 38.93 -19.16 18.60
C ALA A 829 38.27 -20.04 17.53
N GLN A 830 37.40 -19.47 16.69
CA GLN A 830 36.79 -20.19 15.56
C GLN A 830 37.86 -20.64 14.55
N LEU A 831 38.79 -19.77 14.18
CA LEU A 831 39.89 -20.16 13.27
C LEU A 831 40.73 -21.31 13.83
N LYS A 832 41.04 -21.26 15.13
CA LYS A 832 41.81 -22.32 15.80
C LYS A 832 41.09 -23.68 15.79
N LYS A 833 39.75 -23.72 15.89
CA LYS A 833 38.97 -24.97 15.77
C LYS A 833 39.17 -25.64 14.41
N PHE A 834 39.31 -24.84 13.36
CA PHE A 834 39.60 -25.29 11.99
C PHE A 834 41.10 -25.37 11.69
N GLY A 835 41.98 -25.27 12.70
CA GLY A 835 43.42 -25.37 12.49
C GLY A 835 44.02 -24.26 11.61
N LEU A 836 43.32 -23.13 11.47
CA LEU A 836 43.71 -21.98 10.65
C LEU A 836 44.20 -20.81 11.52
N THR A 837 45.06 -19.98 10.93
CA THR A 837 45.47 -18.69 11.48
C THR A 837 45.11 -17.54 10.54
N TRP A 838 45.17 -16.30 11.03
CA TRP A 838 45.00 -15.11 10.18
C TRP A 838 46.03 -15.06 9.04
N ALA A 839 47.27 -15.46 9.32
CA ALA A 839 48.34 -15.54 8.32
C ALA A 839 48.05 -16.57 7.22
N ASP A 840 47.31 -17.65 7.52
CA ASP A 840 46.89 -18.61 6.51
C ASP A 840 45.77 -18.05 5.62
N LEU A 841 44.84 -17.28 6.19
CA LEU A 841 43.78 -16.62 5.43
C LEU A 841 44.31 -15.51 4.52
N ASP A 842 45.37 -14.80 4.92
CA ASP A 842 45.98 -13.74 4.12
C ASP A 842 46.74 -14.29 2.90
N GLN A 843 47.05 -15.59 2.90
CA GLN A 843 47.54 -16.28 1.73
C GLN A 843 46.44 -16.65 0.73
N LEU A 844 45.15 -16.45 1.02
CA LEU A 844 44.06 -16.78 0.11
C LEU A 844 43.63 -15.57 -0.72
N SER A 845 43.07 -15.81 -1.91
CA SER A 845 42.41 -14.74 -2.66
C SER A 845 41.21 -14.18 -1.87
N PRO A 846 40.81 -12.91 -2.09
CA PRO A 846 39.67 -12.32 -1.38
C PRO A 846 38.37 -13.13 -1.51
N ILE A 847 38.16 -13.78 -2.66
CA ILE A 847 36.98 -14.62 -2.92
C ILE A 847 37.04 -15.89 -2.07
N MET A 848 38.20 -16.57 -1.99
CA MET A 848 38.36 -17.77 -1.17
C MET A 848 38.22 -17.46 0.32
N LYS A 849 38.78 -16.33 0.79
CA LYS A 849 38.62 -15.87 2.17
C LYS A 849 37.15 -15.67 2.54
N LYS A 850 36.36 -15.05 1.66
CA LYS A 850 34.91 -14.86 1.86
C LYS A 850 34.14 -16.18 1.87
N ARG A 851 34.38 -17.07 0.90
CA ARG A 851 33.70 -18.39 0.82
C ARG A 851 34.00 -19.26 2.03
N LEU A 852 35.27 -19.30 2.45
CA LEU A 852 35.68 -20.03 3.64
C LEU A 852 35.06 -19.44 4.90
N ASN A 853 35.02 -18.11 5.04
CA ASN A 853 34.34 -17.44 6.14
C ASN A 853 32.86 -17.86 6.23
N SER A 854 32.11 -17.72 5.14
CA SER A 854 30.70 -18.12 5.08
C SER A 854 30.48 -19.60 5.40
N SER A 855 31.38 -20.48 4.95
CA SER A 855 31.26 -21.94 5.21
C SER A 855 31.47 -22.25 6.69
N ILE A 856 32.46 -21.61 7.33
CA ILE A 856 32.74 -21.78 8.76
C ILE A 856 31.60 -21.22 9.62
N LEU A 857 31.10 -20.03 9.31
CA LEU A 857 29.98 -19.42 10.05
C LEU A 857 28.71 -20.27 9.95
N LEU A 858 28.42 -20.83 8.78
CA LEU A 858 27.28 -21.74 8.59
C LEU A 858 27.42 -22.99 9.46
N HIS A 859 28.60 -23.62 9.44
CA HIS A 859 28.88 -24.80 10.25
C HIS A 859 28.76 -24.50 11.76
N GLU A 860 29.33 -23.39 12.24
CA GLU A 860 29.25 -23.02 13.66
C GLU A 860 27.79 -22.74 14.08
N MET A 861 26.98 -22.10 13.22
CA MET A 861 25.55 -21.91 13.48
C MET A 861 24.82 -23.25 13.57
N PHE A 862 25.08 -24.17 12.64
CA PHE A 862 24.49 -25.51 12.66
C PHE A 862 24.89 -26.29 13.91
N ALA A 863 26.17 -26.25 14.28
CA ALA A 863 26.68 -26.90 15.49
C ALA A 863 26.04 -26.33 16.77
N ALA A 864 25.87 -25.01 16.85
CA ALA A 864 25.25 -24.34 17.98
C ALA A 864 23.77 -24.74 18.14
N LEU A 865 22.99 -24.65 17.07
CA LEU A 865 21.57 -25.00 17.07
C LEU A 865 21.36 -26.50 17.33
N ARG A 866 22.13 -27.36 16.67
CA ARG A 866 22.08 -28.81 16.87
C ARG A 866 22.31 -29.18 18.34
N LYS A 867 23.32 -28.56 18.97
CA LYS A 867 23.63 -28.81 20.39
C LYS A 867 22.55 -28.26 21.32
N GLN A 868 22.04 -27.06 21.04
CA GLN A 868 21.03 -26.41 21.87
C GLN A 868 19.71 -27.17 21.88
N TYR A 869 19.29 -27.69 20.73
CA TYR A 869 18.00 -28.36 20.53
C TYR A 869 18.12 -29.88 20.37
N GLN A 870 19.26 -30.48 20.73
CA GLN A 870 19.49 -31.94 20.75
C GLN A 870 19.14 -32.68 19.44
N ILE A 871 19.34 -32.03 18.29
CA ILE A 871 18.99 -32.60 16.99
C ILE A 871 19.97 -33.73 16.61
N GLU A 872 19.48 -34.96 16.56
CA GLU A 872 20.30 -36.14 16.25
C GLU A 872 20.58 -36.27 14.75
N GLU A 873 19.55 -36.12 13.91
CA GLU A 873 19.64 -36.25 12.45
C GLU A 873 19.56 -34.87 11.76
N LEU A 874 20.69 -34.42 11.22
CA LEU A 874 20.82 -33.16 10.49
C LEU A 874 21.38 -33.41 9.09
N ASP A 875 20.65 -32.92 8.07
CA ASP A 875 21.17 -32.80 6.71
C ASP A 875 22.12 -31.61 6.61
N ALA A 876 23.42 -31.91 6.61
CA ALA A 876 24.50 -30.94 6.50
C ALA A 876 25.04 -30.82 5.07
N SER A 877 24.32 -31.33 4.07
CA SER A 877 24.78 -31.34 2.67
C SER A 877 25.18 -29.95 2.19
N CYS A 878 24.38 -28.93 2.48
CA CYS A 878 24.67 -27.56 2.05
C CYS A 878 26.02 -27.07 2.58
N ALA A 879 26.32 -27.25 3.88
CA ALA A 879 27.57 -26.83 4.48
C ALA A 879 28.77 -27.62 3.92
N GLY A 880 28.65 -28.95 3.81
CA GLY A 880 29.68 -29.80 3.22
C GLY A 880 29.98 -29.47 1.75
N ILE A 881 28.95 -29.19 0.94
CA ILE A 881 29.08 -28.78 -0.46
C ILE A 881 29.84 -27.45 -0.58
N LEU A 882 29.62 -26.49 0.32
CA LEU A 882 30.37 -25.24 0.31
C LEU A 882 31.85 -25.45 0.64
N PHE A 883 32.19 -26.26 1.63
CA PHE A 883 33.58 -26.63 1.90
C PHE A 883 34.22 -27.34 0.70
N CYS A 884 33.53 -28.30 0.11
CA CYS A 884 33.99 -29.00 -1.10
C CYS A 884 34.24 -28.03 -2.25
N LYS A 885 33.33 -27.06 -2.45
CA LYS A 885 33.45 -26.07 -3.52
C LYS A 885 34.61 -25.12 -3.28
N THR A 886 34.79 -24.66 -2.04
CA THR A 886 35.91 -23.78 -1.66
C THR A 886 37.25 -24.48 -1.90
N MET A 887 37.38 -25.76 -1.51
CA MET A 887 38.57 -26.56 -1.78
C MET A 887 38.81 -26.79 -3.28
N GLU A 888 37.75 -27.10 -4.06
CA GLU A 888 37.90 -27.31 -5.50
C GLU A 888 38.33 -26.02 -6.23
N SER A 889 37.80 -24.86 -5.81
CA SER A 889 38.23 -23.56 -6.30
C SER A 889 39.69 -23.28 -5.95
N LEU A 890 40.13 -23.62 -4.73
CA LEU A 890 41.53 -23.46 -4.31
C LEU A 890 42.48 -24.31 -5.17
N LEU A 891 42.13 -25.58 -5.42
CA LEU A 891 42.90 -26.47 -6.29
C LEU A 891 43.05 -25.90 -7.72
N LYS A 892 41.97 -25.31 -8.26
CA LYS A 892 41.98 -24.65 -9.58
C LYS A 892 42.88 -23.42 -9.58
N GLU A 893 42.71 -22.54 -8.59
CA GLU A 893 43.44 -21.28 -8.49
C GLU A 893 44.94 -21.49 -8.32
N VAL A 894 45.34 -22.44 -7.46
CA VAL A 894 46.72 -22.54 -6.98
C VAL A 894 47.51 -23.65 -7.68
N LEU A 895 46.87 -24.77 -8.06
CA LEU A 895 47.58 -25.98 -8.49
C LEU A 895 47.42 -26.29 -9.99
N LEU A 896 46.27 -25.98 -10.59
CA LEU A 896 45.98 -26.39 -11.98
C LEU A 896 46.98 -25.84 -12.99
N GLY A 897 47.29 -24.55 -12.91
CA GLY A 897 48.24 -23.90 -13.83
C GLY A 897 49.64 -24.50 -13.76
N LYS A 898 50.10 -24.81 -12.54
CA LYS A 898 51.41 -25.44 -12.29
C LYS A 898 51.48 -26.86 -12.84
N LEU A 899 50.45 -27.66 -12.58
CA LEU A 899 50.37 -29.02 -13.10
C LEU A 899 50.30 -29.05 -14.64
N LYS A 900 49.57 -28.12 -15.26
CA LYS A 900 49.55 -27.99 -16.72
C LYS A 900 50.92 -27.66 -17.32
N ALA A 901 51.67 -26.78 -16.66
CA ALA A 901 53.02 -26.41 -17.12
C ALA A 901 54.01 -27.60 -17.02
N MET A 902 53.90 -28.42 -15.97
CA MET A 902 54.80 -29.55 -15.75
C MET A 902 54.41 -30.81 -16.50
N PHE A 903 53.11 -31.04 -16.69
CA PHE A 903 52.56 -32.29 -17.23
C PHE A 903 51.60 -32.04 -18.41
N PRO A 904 51.95 -31.23 -19.42
CA PRO A 904 51.00 -30.80 -20.46
C PRO A 904 50.46 -31.97 -21.30
N ASN A 905 51.27 -33.01 -21.51
CA ASN A 905 50.95 -34.19 -22.33
C ASN A 905 50.33 -35.34 -21.53
N GLU A 906 50.16 -35.22 -20.21
CA GLU A 906 49.54 -36.28 -19.40
C GLU A 906 48.08 -36.48 -19.81
N GLY A 907 47.74 -37.73 -20.13
CA GLY A 907 46.40 -38.11 -20.56
C GLY A 907 45.44 -38.21 -19.37
N ILE A 908 44.38 -37.41 -19.38
CA ILE A 908 43.32 -37.37 -18.37
C ILE A 908 41.97 -37.47 -19.09
N PHE A 909 41.20 -38.53 -18.80
CA PHE A 909 39.85 -38.74 -19.37
C PHE A 909 39.75 -38.48 -20.88
N LYS A 910 40.66 -39.09 -21.67
CA LYS A 910 40.75 -38.98 -23.15
C LYS A 910 41.18 -37.62 -23.71
N LYS A 911 41.68 -36.70 -22.87
CA LYS A 911 42.28 -35.41 -23.28
C LYS A 911 43.65 -35.23 -22.64
N LYS A 912 44.48 -34.34 -23.20
CA LYS A 912 45.73 -33.92 -22.54
C LYS A 912 45.42 -32.90 -21.45
N LEU A 913 46.15 -32.93 -20.34
CA LEU A 913 45.97 -31.99 -19.23
C LEU A 913 46.09 -30.52 -19.69
N GLY A 914 47.02 -30.22 -20.61
CA GLY A 914 47.18 -28.88 -21.18
C GLY A 914 45.90 -28.32 -21.83
N ASP A 915 45.07 -29.20 -22.41
CA ASP A 915 43.87 -28.85 -23.17
C ASP A 915 42.60 -28.77 -22.30
N ILE A 916 42.70 -29.13 -21.01
CA ILE A 916 41.54 -29.09 -20.09
C ILE A 916 41.26 -27.64 -19.71
N LYS A 917 40.09 -27.11 -20.06
CA LYS A 917 39.64 -25.80 -19.57
C LYS A 917 39.46 -25.83 -18.05
N GLU A 918 39.75 -24.71 -17.38
CA GLU A 918 39.67 -24.60 -15.91
C GLU A 918 38.30 -25.01 -15.35
N GLU A 919 37.23 -24.60 -16.04
CA GLU A 919 35.84 -24.95 -15.73
C GLU A 919 35.57 -26.47 -15.73
N LYS A 920 36.36 -27.25 -16.48
CA LYS A 920 36.24 -28.71 -16.59
C LYS A 920 37.19 -29.48 -15.69
N ALA A 921 38.13 -28.80 -15.02
CA ALA A 921 38.96 -29.45 -14.00
C ALA A 921 38.08 -29.75 -12.78
N THR A 922 38.21 -30.94 -12.20
CA THR A 922 37.51 -31.33 -10.97
C THR A 922 38.51 -31.90 -9.98
N THR A 923 38.10 -32.17 -8.73
CA THR A 923 38.95 -32.89 -7.76
C THR A 923 39.52 -34.21 -8.34
N GLY A 924 38.76 -34.86 -9.24
CA GLY A 924 39.21 -36.05 -9.98
C GLY A 924 40.42 -35.81 -10.89
N THR A 925 40.55 -34.62 -11.47
CA THR A 925 41.70 -34.22 -12.30
C THR A 925 42.99 -34.21 -11.48
N PHE A 926 42.96 -33.60 -10.29
CA PHE A 926 44.13 -33.46 -9.42
C PHE A 926 44.56 -34.80 -8.81
N THR A 927 43.59 -35.56 -8.27
CA THR A 927 43.85 -36.89 -7.71
C THR A 927 44.40 -37.85 -8.77
N TYR A 928 43.90 -37.82 -10.00
CA TYR A 928 44.43 -38.67 -11.08
C TYR A 928 45.92 -38.43 -11.34
N ILE A 929 46.36 -37.16 -11.37
CA ILE A 929 47.77 -36.80 -11.56
C ILE A 929 48.60 -37.21 -10.34
N LEU A 930 48.15 -36.82 -9.15
CA LEU A 930 48.89 -37.03 -7.91
C LEU A 930 48.93 -38.50 -7.49
N ASN A 931 48.04 -39.35 -7.99
CA ASN A 931 48.07 -40.78 -7.77
C ASN A 931 49.16 -41.49 -8.59
N LYS A 932 49.67 -40.89 -9.68
CA LYS A 932 50.79 -41.42 -10.47
C LYS A 932 52.12 -41.19 -9.76
N GLU A 933 52.82 -42.27 -9.45
CA GLU A 933 54.13 -42.22 -8.79
C GLU A 933 55.18 -41.42 -9.58
N PRO A 934 55.32 -41.54 -10.92
CA PRO A 934 56.26 -40.73 -11.68
C PRO A 934 56.02 -39.22 -11.54
N CYS A 935 54.74 -38.79 -11.56
CA CYS A 935 54.39 -37.38 -11.38
C CYS A 935 54.75 -36.88 -9.97
N ARG A 936 54.54 -37.70 -8.92
CA ARG A 936 54.93 -37.35 -7.55
C ARG A 936 56.44 -37.22 -7.38
N LEU A 937 57.23 -38.12 -7.96
CA LEU A 937 58.70 -38.05 -7.86
C LEU A 937 59.26 -36.78 -8.53
N GLN A 938 58.69 -36.38 -9.67
CA GLN A 938 59.07 -35.15 -10.36
C GLN A 938 58.64 -33.88 -9.59
N LEU A 939 57.53 -33.93 -8.86
CA LEU A 939 57.14 -32.85 -7.94
C LEU A 939 58.08 -32.77 -6.72
N ALA A 940 58.46 -33.93 -6.17
CA ALA A 940 59.37 -34.02 -5.02
C ALA A 940 60.80 -33.53 -5.33
N SER A 941 61.28 -33.72 -6.56
CA SER A 941 62.64 -33.29 -6.97
C SER A 941 62.84 -31.78 -6.98
N ARG A 942 61.78 -30.98 -6.80
CA ARG A 942 61.85 -29.52 -6.71
C ARG A 942 62.27 -29.01 -5.32
N HIS A 943 62.26 -29.86 -4.29
CA HIS A 943 62.67 -29.51 -2.92
C HIS A 943 62.00 -28.24 -2.35
N VAL A 944 60.74 -28.00 -2.72
CA VAL A 944 59.97 -26.85 -2.26
C VAL A 944 59.68 -26.98 -0.75
N GLN A 945 59.69 -25.85 -0.04
CA GLN A 945 59.34 -25.77 1.37
C GLN A 945 57.97 -25.11 1.56
N LEU A 946 57.09 -25.74 2.33
CA LEU A 946 55.79 -25.20 2.75
C LEU A 946 55.67 -25.27 4.28
N HIS A 947 55.40 -24.14 4.94
CA HIS A 947 55.30 -24.04 6.41
C HIS A 947 56.46 -24.73 7.17
N ASN A 948 57.70 -24.52 6.72
CA ASN A 948 58.92 -25.11 7.28
C ASN A 948 59.05 -26.65 7.13
N GLN A 949 58.28 -27.27 6.23
CA GLN A 949 58.41 -28.67 5.85
C GLN A 949 58.90 -28.79 4.41
N VAL A 950 59.84 -29.71 4.15
CA VAL A 950 60.29 -30.04 2.79
C VAL A 950 59.27 -30.97 2.15
N CYS A 951 58.75 -30.60 0.98
CA CYS A 951 57.78 -31.39 0.22
C CYS A 951 58.46 -32.56 -0.53
N ASP A 952 58.97 -33.54 0.23
CA ASP A 952 59.63 -34.74 -0.29
C ASP A 952 58.64 -35.78 -0.87
N ALA A 953 59.15 -36.92 -1.34
CA ALA A 953 58.32 -37.98 -1.93
C ALA A 953 57.27 -38.53 -0.95
N ARG A 954 57.58 -38.56 0.35
CA ARG A 954 56.66 -39.01 1.40
C ARG A 954 55.55 -37.98 1.61
N TRP A 955 55.89 -36.70 1.64
CA TRP A 955 54.93 -35.61 1.76
C TRP A 955 53.91 -35.63 0.60
N TRP A 956 54.40 -35.75 -0.64
CA TRP A 956 53.54 -35.83 -1.83
C TRP A 956 52.65 -37.07 -1.85
N LYS A 957 53.11 -38.19 -1.29
CA LYS A 957 52.30 -39.40 -1.13
C LYS A 957 51.18 -39.18 -0.13
N ILE A 958 51.47 -38.59 1.03
CA ILE A 958 50.47 -38.27 2.06
C ILE A 958 49.43 -37.28 1.51
N TYR A 959 49.86 -36.22 0.79
CA TYR A 959 48.96 -35.27 0.16
C TYR A 959 48.05 -35.95 -0.88
N ALA A 960 48.59 -36.84 -1.72
CA ALA A 960 47.78 -37.59 -2.68
C ALA A 960 46.72 -38.48 -2.00
N ASP A 961 47.09 -39.16 -0.91
CA ASP A 961 46.21 -40.07 -0.18
C ASP A 961 45.08 -39.31 0.55
N ASP A 962 45.38 -38.17 1.18
CA ASP A 962 44.38 -37.32 1.84
C ASP A 962 43.47 -36.61 0.81
N LEU A 963 44.01 -36.17 -0.33
CA LEU A 963 43.20 -35.61 -1.42
C LEU A 963 42.25 -36.64 -2.03
N GLU A 964 42.68 -37.91 -2.10
CA GLU A 964 41.83 -39.03 -2.52
C GLU A 964 40.73 -39.33 -1.48
N ALA A 965 41.04 -39.22 -0.18
CA ALA A 965 40.03 -39.31 0.89
C ALA A 965 39.01 -38.16 0.78
N PHE A 966 39.47 -36.92 0.55
CA PHE A 966 38.60 -35.78 0.27
C PHE A 966 37.72 -36.03 -0.96
N ARG A 967 38.27 -36.55 -2.06
CA ARG A 967 37.49 -36.87 -3.28
C ARG A 967 36.34 -37.83 -2.98
N LYS A 968 36.57 -38.87 -2.18
CA LYS A 968 35.54 -39.84 -1.79
C LYS A 968 34.43 -39.18 -0.98
N LEU A 969 34.78 -38.38 0.03
CA LEU A 969 33.81 -37.64 0.84
C LEU A 969 33.03 -36.60 0.02
N ARG A 970 33.72 -35.86 -0.85
CA ARG A 970 33.11 -34.91 -1.78
C ARG A 970 32.10 -35.59 -2.70
N ASN A 971 32.41 -36.77 -3.25
CA ASN A 971 31.47 -37.51 -4.08
C ASN A 971 30.23 -37.94 -3.29
N ILE A 972 30.38 -38.30 -2.02
CA ILE A 972 29.23 -38.58 -1.14
C ILE A 972 28.38 -37.32 -0.93
N CYS A 973 29.00 -36.15 -0.74
CA CYS A 973 28.28 -34.88 -0.59
C CYS A 973 27.47 -34.50 -1.85
N CYS A 974 27.91 -34.91 -3.03
CA CYS A 974 27.32 -34.53 -4.31
C CYS A 974 26.36 -35.58 -4.90
N HIS A 975 26.38 -36.82 -4.42
CA HIS A 975 25.54 -37.90 -4.96
C HIS A 975 24.41 -38.29 -3.99
N SER A 976 23.22 -37.77 -4.30
CA SER A 976 21.85 -38.25 -4.03
C SER A 976 21.37 -38.67 -2.63
N GLN A 977 22.22 -38.72 -1.60
CA GLN A 977 21.77 -38.87 -0.21
C GLN A 977 22.15 -37.66 0.66
N PRO A 978 21.29 -37.26 1.62
CA PRO A 978 21.65 -36.28 2.64
C PRO A 978 22.98 -36.61 3.32
N LEU A 979 23.88 -35.65 3.37
CA LEU A 979 25.12 -35.75 4.14
C LEU A 979 24.78 -35.57 5.61
N ASN A 980 24.84 -36.64 6.40
CA ASN A 980 24.67 -36.53 7.84
C ASN A 980 25.82 -35.74 8.49
N TRP A 981 25.55 -35.18 9.67
CA TRP A 981 26.52 -34.38 10.44
C TRP A 981 27.88 -35.09 10.64
N LYS A 982 27.87 -36.40 10.92
CA LYS A 982 29.11 -37.19 11.13
C LYS A 982 30.01 -37.17 9.89
N LYS A 983 29.46 -37.34 8.69
CA LYS A 983 30.22 -37.29 7.45
C LYS A 983 30.72 -35.88 7.13
N GLU A 984 29.98 -34.84 7.53
CA GLU A 984 30.47 -33.46 7.46
C GLU A 984 31.66 -33.24 8.40
N GLU A 985 31.61 -33.76 9.64
CA GLU A 985 32.74 -33.70 10.57
C GLU A 985 33.97 -34.45 10.02
N GLU A 986 33.79 -35.61 9.38
CA GLU A 986 34.86 -36.33 8.68
C GLU A 986 35.46 -35.48 7.54
N LEU A 987 34.62 -34.77 6.79
CA LEU A 987 35.07 -33.84 5.73
C LEU A 987 35.90 -32.69 6.32
N ILE A 988 35.43 -32.08 7.40
CA ILE A 988 36.13 -31.00 8.10
C ILE A 988 37.45 -31.51 8.67
N GLU A 989 37.47 -32.73 9.23
CA GLU A 989 38.70 -33.35 9.73
C GLU A 989 39.74 -33.52 8.62
N VAL A 990 39.36 -34.05 7.45
CA VAL A 990 40.27 -34.21 6.31
C VAL A 990 40.77 -32.84 5.84
N LEU A 991 39.88 -31.87 5.62
CA LEU A 991 40.24 -30.55 5.11
C LEU A 991 41.16 -29.78 6.07
N PHE A 992 40.84 -29.80 7.37
CA PHE A 992 41.41 -28.84 8.32
C PHE A 992 42.31 -29.48 9.37
N LYS A 993 41.93 -30.60 9.99
CA LYS A 993 42.77 -31.27 11.00
C LYS A 993 43.98 -31.97 10.37
N ARG A 994 43.78 -32.65 9.23
CA ARG A 994 44.89 -33.20 8.41
C ARG A 994 45.60 -32.14 7.57
N ARG A 995 45.16 -30.88 7.68
CA ARG A 995 45.70 -29.69 7.00
C ARG A 995 45.68 -29.79 5.47
N GLU A 996 44.80 -30.61 4.90
CA GLU A 996 44.74 -30.82 3.45
C GLU A 996 44.49 -29.52 2.68
N PHE A 997 43.61 -28.66 3.21
CA PHE A 997 43.34 -27.33 2.67
C PHE A 997 44.61 -26.45 2.61
N LEU A 998 45.44 -26.49 3.65
CA LEU A 998 46.71 -25.72 3.69
C LEU A 998 47.79 -26.35 2.82
N LYS A 999 47.87 -27.69 2.74
CA LYS A 999 48.82 -28.39 1.86
C LYS A 999 48.64 -27.98 0.40
N THR A 1000 47.41 -27.68 -0.05
CA THR A 1000 47.16 -27.19 -1.42
C THR A 1000 47.88 -25.88 -1.75
N LEU A 1001 48.23 -25.06 -0.75
CA LEU A 1001 49.03 -23.85 -0.94
C LEU A 1001 50.45 -24.12 -1.45
N VAL A 1002 50.90 -25.39 -1.45
CA VAL A 1002 52.14 -25.81 -2.11
C VAL A 1002 52.22 -25.32 -3.56
N GLY A 1003 51.10 -25.17 -4.27
CA GLY A 1003 51.09 -24.62 -5.64
C GLY A 1003 51.58 -23.17 -5.76
N LYS A 1004 51.58 -22.39 -4.66
CA LYS A 1004 52.15 -21.03 -4.66
C LYS A 1004 53.68 -21.03 -4.61
N VAL A 1005 54.25 -22.07 -4.03
CA VAL A 1005 55.69 -22.23 -3.82
C VAL A 1005 56.34 -23.21 -4.83
N LEU A 1006 55.52 -23.97 -5.57
CA LEU A 1006 55.88 -24.70 -6.80
C LEU A 1006 56.03 -23.77 -8.00
#